data_AF-E9HJP8-F1
#
_entry.id   AF-E9HJP8-F1
#
_cell.length_a   1.000
_cell.length_b   1.000
_cell.length_c   1.000
_cell.angle_alpha   90.00
_cell.angle_beta   90.00
_cell.angle_gamma   90.00
#
_symmetry.space_group_name_H-M   'P 1'
#
loop_
_entity.id
_entity.type
_entity.pdbx_description
1 polymer ?
#
loop_
_entity_poly.entity_id
_entity_poly.type
_entity_poly.pdbx_seq_one_letter_code
_entity_poly.pdbx_strand_id
1 'polypeptide(L)'
;MVSKMATKMKPVDNSVNERRLRPIYDWLDNGNNKKALQEAEKVLKKQPNLQCARVLKALAMVRLGKSEEAQTILQDVQLEEPCEDATLQAMAICYRETHRPELTCHIYEAAVRKDPLNEEFLSHLFMGYVRIGDYRKQQLTAMALFKVKPKNPYYFWAVMSILMQAYVNDDTTVCLTITLPLAERMIKKFVEEKKIEAEAEVQLYLMVLEKQKKYQEALQVLQGSLSEKLANGMIENKKGEYLRQMKRWDQMLDYTEELLRSNPDQWSHYSLYMEALFELTSTTNADVIGRAKTFLLSLMEQERLKSENKLRGPYLAMLFFWQQLQQRNFDASTVFGNFREFAQEYVEVMGDKPCAFQDLRPFVGSLPPDQVNEFLGCVTQSVGLDQSSPQSPTTFLFFFQVKQICRHLLHIQLNRFLGQHDLLSKEEKIELSQKLWGHYLRTKSLNAGLLATDFRPNDGYALLAAHLLLDTWNNDPVVLDKCLLLLETALANSPANYHLKLLVTRVYTLAGHGRAAFQRYESLDVKYIQLDSLGHLLCRPLISMGLPYTASPLLSNTLRFYTTHARETSECLISAYKFGSFGKIPEFTQFCQRLDSSAHFASSTTERMLLDLLLDGSSHAKLVQSAAGMFADPDKDQPDWKTCVDNRDCGVFVSWDPPAK
;
A
#
# COMPACT_ATOMS: atom_id res chain seq x y z
N MET A 1 11.29 24.04 10.64
CA MET A 1 9.90 24.45 10.31
C MET A 1 9.18 24.98 11.57
N VAL A 2 9.89 25.74 12.41
CA VAL A 2 9.46 26.19 13.75
C VAL A 2 9.03 27.67 13.77
N SER A 3 9.18 28.38 12.64
CA SER A 3 8.90 29.80 12.55
C SER A 3 7.65 30.04 11.70
N LYS A 4 6.51 30.24 12.36
CA LYS A 4 5.44 31.21 12.00
C LYS A 4 4.17 30.92 12.79
N MET A 5 3.92 31.75 13.81
CA MET A 5 2.67 32.47 14.07
C MET A 5 2.69 32.95 15.53
N ALA A 6 2.88 34.25 15.74
CA ALA A 6 2.79 34.88 17.05
C ALA A 6 2.00 36.19 16.92
N THR A 7 0.80 36.24 17.51
CA THR A 7 0.04 37.45 17.83
C THR A 7 -0.90 37.09 18.98
N LYS A 8 -1.09 37.82 20.07
CA LYS A 8 -0.64 39.13 20.58
C LYS A 8 -0.87 39.10 22.11
N MET A 9 0.13 39.40 22.95
CA MET A 9 -0.04 40.14 24.23
C MET A 9 1.31 40.54 24.87
N LYS A 10 1.35 41.81 25.34
CA LYS A 10 2.40 42.65 25.98
C LYS A 10 3.83 42.68 25.34
N PRO A 11 4.33 43.85 24.85
CA PRO A 11 5.29 43.85 23.73
C PRO A 11 6.79 43.96 24.08
N VAL A 12 7.20 44.20 25.33
CA VAL A 12 8.61 44.58 25.62
C VAL A 12 9.46 43.41 26.12
N ASP A 13 8.98 42.58 27.05
CA ASP A 13 9.75 41.44 27.59
C ASP A 13 9.81 40.24 26.63
N ASN A 14 8.71 39.94 25.93
CA ASN A 14 8.66 38.83 24.95
C ASN A 14 9.63 39.06 23.78
N SER A 15 9.81 40.31 23.33
CA SER A 15 10.74 40.65 22.25
C SER A 15 12.21 40.36 22.62
N VAL A 16 12.60 40.52 23.89
CA VAL A 16 13.98 40.32 24.32
C VAL A 16 14.28 38.84 24.50
N ASN A 17 13.33 38.10 25.07
CA ASN A 17 13.43 36.64 25.22
C ASN A 17 13.43 35.94 23.86
N GLU A 18 12.55 36.33 22.93
CA GLU A 18 12.49 35.77 21.58
C GLU A 18 13.80 35.99 20.79
N ARG A 19 14.41 37.18 20.90
CA ARG A 19 15.73 37.46 20.31
C ARG A 19 16.86 36.62 20.90
N ARG A 20 16.78 36.27 22.19
CA ARG A 20 17.78 35.43 22.88
C ARG A 20 17.62 33.94 22.60
N LEU A 21 16.39 33.49 22.35
CA LEU A 21 16.09 32.10 22.02
C LEU A 21 16.34 31.78 20.54
N ARG A 22 16.25 32.78 19.65
CA ARG A 22 16.44 32.62 18.20
C ARG A 22 17.75 31.93 17.79
N PRO A 23 18.93 32.25 18.35
CA PRO A 23 20.16 31.52 18.05
C PRO A 23 20.08 30.02 18.41
N ILE A 24 19.36 29.67 19.47
CA ILE A 24 19.17 28.27 19.88
C ILE A 24 18.30 27.55 18.83
N TYR A 25 17.20 28.17 18.40
CA TYR A 25 16.35 27.63 17.33
C TYR A 25 17.10 27.48 16.01
N ASP A 26 17.88 28.49 15.60
CA ASP A 26 18.66 28.45 14.35
C ASP A 26 19.68 27.29 14.37
N TRP A 27 20.36 27.04 15.50
CA TRP A 27 21.28 25.91 15.61
C TRP A 27 20.59 24.54 15.67
N LEU A 28 19.41 24.46 16.30
CA LEU A 28 18.60 23.24 16.33
C LEU A 28 18.02 22.91 14.95
N ASP A 29 17.54 23.91 14.21
CA ASP A 29 17.01 23.74 12.84
C ASP A 29 18.14 23.41 11.84
N ASN A 30 19.36 23.92 12.06
CA ASN A 30 20.55 23.53 11.29
C ASN A 30 21.15 22.17 11.70
N GLY A 31 20.54 21.46 12.66
CA GLY A 31 20.99 20.14 13.13
C GLY A 31 22.28 20.15 13.98
N ASN A 32 22.82 21.32 14.34
CA ASN A 32 24.03 21.43 15.15
C ASN A 32 23.70 21.47 16.65
N ASN A 33 23.36 20.29 17.19
CA ASN A 33 22.88 20.14 18.57
C ASN A 33 23.95 20.53 19.62
N LYS A 34 25.25 20.39 19.31
CA LYS A 34 26.33 20.80 20.23
C LYS A 34 26.39 22.32 20.40
N LYS A 35 26.26 23.08 19.31
CA LYS A 35 26.22 24.55 19.38
C LYS A 35 24.92 25.05 20.00
N ALA A 36 23.80 24.40 19.68
CA ALA A 36 22.52 24.69 20.33
C ALA A 36 22.60 24.54 21.86
N LEU A 37 23.25 23.48 22.35
CA LEU A 37 23.46 23.26 23.78
C LEU A 37 24.30 24.39 24.42
N GLN A 38 25.39 24.80 23.77
CA GLN A 38 26.25 25.89 24.26
C GLN A 38 25.50 27.23 24.33
N GLU A 39 24.71 27.55 23.30
CA GLU A 39 23.90 28.77 23.30
C GLU A 39 22.79 28.73 24.36
N ALA A 40 22.15 27.57 24.56
CA ALA A 40 21.18 27.39 25.65
C ALA A 40 21.82 27.60 27.03
N GLU A 41 23.02 27.09 27.27
CA GLU A 41 23.76 27.32 28.51
C GLU A 41 24.15 28.78 28.71
N LYS A 42 24.52 29.50 27.64
CA LYS A 42 24.82 30.94 27.71
C LYS A 42 23.58 31.75 28.10
N VAL A 43 22.41 31.39 27.57
CA VAL A 43 21.14 32.04 27.93
C VAL A 43 20.78 31.74 29.39
N LEU A 44 20.90 30.47 29.82
CA LEU A 44 20.58 30.06 31.19
C LEU A 44 21.55 30.64 32.24
N LYS A 45 22.81 30.93 31.89
CA LYS A 45 23.72 31.70 32.75
C LYS A 45 23.23 33.12 33.03
N LYS A 46 22.51 33.73 32.09
CA LYS A 46 21.95 35.09 32.23
C LYS A 46 20.56 35.09 32.84
N GLN A 47 19.75 34.08 32.55
CA GLN A 47 18.37 33.90 33.03
C GLN A 47 18.13 32.42 33.40
N PRO A 48 18.46 32.01 34.64
CA PRO A 48 18.32 30.61 35.05
C PRO A 48 16.87 30.10 35.05
N ASN A 49 15.91 31.00 35.30
CA ASN A 49 14.48 30.68 35.43
C ASN A 49 13.74 30.67 34.08
N LEU A 50 14.41 30.87 32.95
CA LEU A 50 13.74 30.86 31.65
C LEU A 50 13.38 29.43 31.24
N GLN A 51 12.12 29.04 31.46
CA GLN A 51 11.62 27.68 31.23
C GLN A 51 11.87 27.21 29.78
N CYS A 52 11.55 28.03 28.78
CA CYS A 52 11.76 27.70 27.37
C CYS A 52 13.23 27.34 27.07
N ALA A 53 14.20 28.09 27.61
CA ALA A 53 15.63 27.81 27.41
C ALA A 53 16.08 26.49 28.08
N ARG A 54 15.50 26.13 29.25
CA ARG A 54 15.75 24.84 29.92
C ARG A 54 15.25 23.68 29.06
N VAL A 55 14.07 23.82 28.47
CA VAL A 55 13.48 22.80 27.60
C VAL A 55 14.26 22.67 26.28
N LEU A 56 14.68 23.78 25.66
CA LEU A 56 15.53 23.72 24.46
C LEU A 56 16.91 23.11 24.74
N LYS A 57 17.47 23.30 25.95
CA LYS A 57 18.65 22.59 26.42
C LYS A 57 18.40 21.08 26.46
N ALA A 58 17.27 20.67 27.05
CA ALA A 58 16.87 19.27 27.10
C ALA A 58 16.68 18.69 25.68
N LEU A 59 16.08 19.43 24.76
CA LEU A 59 15.92 19.02 23.35
C LEU A 59 17.28 18.77 22.68
N ALA A 60 18.24 19.68 22.86
CA ALA A 60 19.60 19.49 22.34
C ALA A 60 20.28 18.25 22.96
N MET A 61 20.04 17.97 24.24
CA MET A 61 20.55 16.77 24.94
C MET A 61 19.92 15.47 24.41
N VAL A 62 18.60 15.45 24.18
CA VAL A 62 17.90 14.30 23.55
C VAL A 62 18.52 13.98 22.21
N ARG A 63 18.71 14.99 21.35
CA ARG A 63 19.32 14.81 20.02
C ARG A 63 20.81 14.46 20.03
N LEU A 64 21.47 14.58 21.19
CA LEU A 64 22.85 14.14 21.41
C LEU A 64 22.91 12.74 22.07
N GLY A 65 21.77 12.09 22.31
CA GLY A 65 21.68 10.76 22.93
C GLY A 65 21.73 10.76 24.46
N LYS A 66 21.62 11.93 25.11
CA LYS A 66 21.63 12.07 26.57
C LYS A 66 20.21 12.15 27.14
N SER A 67 19.44 11.07 26.96
CA SER A 67 18.00 11.06 27.27
C SER A 67 17.68 11.17 28.77
N GLU A 68 18.50 10.58 29.66
CA GLU A 68 18.26 10.62 31.11
C GLU A 68 18.42 12.03 31.69
N GLU A 69 19.54 12.71 31.39
CA GLU A 69 19.77 14.09 31.81
C GLU A 69 18.66 15.03 31.32
N ALA A 70 18.20 14.83 30.07
CA ALA A 70 17.12 15.61 29.49
C ALA A 70 15.77 15.34 30.19
N GLN A 71 15.51 14.09 30.58
CA GLN A 71 14.26 13.72 31.26
C GLN A 71 14.14 14.41 32.62
N THR A 72 15.22 14.49 33.41
CA THR A 72 15.22 15.22 34.69
C THR A 72 14.85 16.68 34.50
N ILE A 73 15.46 17.35 33.51
CA ILE A 73 15.15 18.76 33.20
C ILE A 73 13.68 18.94 32.81
N LEU A 74 13.13 18.02 32.00
CA LEU A 74 11.73 18.08 31.57
C LEU A 74 10.75 17.86 32.73
N GLN A 75 11.07 16.94 33.65
CA GLN A 75 10.25 16.70 34.85
C GLN A 75 10.22 17.92 35.77
N ASP A 76 11.38 18.56 36.01
CA ASP A 76 11.45 19.78 36.81
C ASP A 76 10.59 20.90 36.23
N VAL A 77 10.69 21.13 34.91
CA VAL A 77 9.88 22.17 34.23
C VAL A 77 8.40 21.80 34.23
N GLN A 78 8.06 20.50 34.12
CA GLN A 78 6.67 20.05 34.17
C GLN A 78 6.02 20.33 35.54
N LEU A 79 6.76 20.19 36.65
CA LEU A 79 6.28 20.50 38.01
C LEU A 79 5.94 21.98 38.19
N GLU A 80 6.57 22.87 37.43
CA GLU A 80 6.28 24.30 37.42
C GLU A 80 4.98 24.64 36.64
N GLU A 81 4.35 23.65 35.99
CA GLU A 81 3.13 23.76 35.18
C GLU A 81 3.15 24.96 34.19
N PRO A 82 3.99 24.90 33.14
CA PRO A 82 4.20 26.02 32.21
C PRO A 82 2.94 26.36 31.42
N CYS A 83 2.73 27.66 31.16
CA CYS A 83 1.63 28.19 30.34
C CYS A 83 2.10 28.93 29.09
N GLU A 84 3.39 28.98 28.82
CA GLU A 84 3.92 29.63 27.62
C GLU A 84 3.90 28.65 26.44
N ASP A 85 3.26 29.03 25.34
CA ASP A 85 3.15 28.21 24.13
C ASP A 85 4.52 27.72 23.62
N ALA A 86 5.52 28.62 23.55
CA ALA A 86 6.87 28.26 23.12
C ALA A 86 7.52 27.17 24.00
N THR A 87 7.27 27.21 25.32
CA THR A 87 7.77 26.20 26.26
C THR A 87 7.05 24.87 26.07
N LEU A 88 5.71 24.89 25.97
CA LEU A 88 4.89 23.70 25.76
C LEU A 88 5.17 23.01 24.42
N GLN A 89 5.36 23.77 23.34
CA GLN A 89 5.74 23.24 22.04
C GLN A 89 7.12 22.59 22.07
N ALA A 90 8.10 23.22 22.70
CA ALA A 90 9.43 22.63 22.86
C ALA A 90 9.37 21.32 23.68
N MET A 91 8.56 21.26 24.74
CA MET A 91 8.36 20.04 25.54
C MET A 91 7.68 18.95 24.71
N ALA A 92 6.65 19.29 23.92
CA ALA A 92 5.96 18.36 23.04
C ALA A 92 6.91 17.74 22.00
N ILE A 93 7.86 18.52 21.46
CA ILE A 93 8.90 18.00 20.55
C ILE A 93 9.82 17.02 21.28
N CYS A 94 10.28 17.35 22.50
CA CYS A 94 11.10 16.44 23.31
C CYS A 94 10.39 15.10 23.58
N TYR A 95 9.13 15.16 24.01
CA TYR A 95 8.35 13.96 24.31
C TYR A 95 8.07 13.11 23.06
N ARG A 96 7.90 13.76 21.90
CA ARG A 96 7.79 13.06 20.62
C ARG A 96 9.11 12.39 20.21
N GLU A 97 10.26 13.04 20.40
CA GLU A 97 11.58 12.47 20.08
C GLU A 97 11.99 11.34 21.05
N THR A 98 11.41 11.30 22.25
CA THR A 98 11.66 10.25 23.27
C THR A 98 10.59 9.15 23.30
N HIS A 99 9.70 9.08 22.30
CA HIS A 99 8.63 8.09 22.18
C HIS A 99 7.64 8.06 23.37
N ARG A 100 7.36 9.22 23.99
CA ARG A 100 6.39 9.36 25.11
C ARG A 100 5.31 10.40 24.81
N PRO A 101 4.48 10.22 23.77
CA PRO A 101 3.47 11.22 23.37
C PRO A 101 2.40 11.48 24.43
N GLU A 102 2.14 10.54 25.34
CA GLU A 102 1.19 10.66 26.45
C GLU A 102 1.48 11.89 27.33
N LEU A 103 2.76 12.16 27.61
CA LEU A 103 3.18 13.30 28.43
C LEU A 103 2.85 14.64 27.77
N THR A 104 2.76 14.68 26.43
CA THR A 104 2.30 15.87 25.70
C THR A 104 0.85 16.19 26.05
N CYS A 105 0.00 15.18 26.25
CA CYS A 105 -1.38 15.42 26.67
C CYS A 105 -1.42 16.02 28.08
N HIS A 106 -0.59 15.52 29.01
CA HIS A 106 -0.59 15.98 30.40
C HIS A 106 -0.20 17.46 30.54
N ILE A 107 0.81 17.91 29.77
CA ILE A 107 1.23 19.33 29.81
C ILE A 107 0.14 20.26 29.27
N TYR A 108 -0.55 19.87 28.19
CA TYR A 108 -1.64 20.68 27.63
C TYR A 108 -2.93 20.58 28.47
N GLU A 109 -3.21 19.45 29.12
CA GLU A 109 -4.28 19.34 30.13
C GLU A 109 -4.04 20.33 31.28
N ALA A 110 -2.80 20.46 31.77
CA ALA A 110 -2.46 21.45 32.79
C ALA A 110 -2.61 22.90 32.30
N ALA A 111 -2.17 23.19 31.06
CA ALA A 111 -2.30 24.52 30.46
C ALA A 111 -3.78 24.92 30.26
N VAL A 112 -4.61 24.00 29.73
CA VAL A 112 -6.06 24.22 29.53
C VAL A 112 -6.80 24.39 30.86
N ARG A 113 -6.37 23.69 31.94
CA ARG A 113 -6.94 23.92 33.29
C ARG A 113 -6.72 25.36 33.77
N LYS A 114 -5.59 25.99 33.41
CA LYS A 114 -5.26 27.37 33.79
C LYS A 114 -5.91 28.40 32.88
N ASP A 115 -6.00 28.13 31.58
CA ASP A 115 -6.67 29.00 30.60
C ASP A 115 -7.61 28.19 29.67
N PRO A 116 -8.86 27.93 30.11
CA PRO A 116 -9.80 27.10 29.36
C PRO A 116 -10.36 27.75 28.08
N LEU A 117 -10.15 29.07 27.88
CA LEU A 117 -10.68 29.81 26.72
C LEU A 117 -9.65 29.95 25.60
N ASN A 118 -8.46 29.37 25.76
CA ASN A 118 -7.40 29.44 24.76
C ASN A 118 -7.61 28.44 23.61
N GLU A 119 -7.88 28.94 22.41
CA GLU A 119 -8.08 28.15 21.18
C GLU A 119 -6.83 27.31 20.83
N GLU A 120 -5.63 27.86 21.02
CA GLU A 120 -4.37 27.20 20.65
C GLU A 120 -4.10 26.01 21.58
N PHE A 121 -4.26 26.17 22.89
CA PHE A 121 -4.08 25.06 23.84
C PHE A 121 -5.09 23.94 23.63
N LEU A 122 -6.36 24.27 23.38
CA LEU A 122 -7.39 23.27 23.09
C LEU A 122 -7.12 22.54 21.75
N SER A 123 -6.66 23.27 20.73
CA SER A 123 -6.25 22.68 19.45
C SER A 123 -5.05 21.74 19.62
N HIS A 124 -4.00 22.17 20.34
CA HIS A 124 -2.83 21.33 20.62
C HIS A 124 -3.17 20.11 21.48
N LEU A 125 -4.06 20.27 22.46
CA LEU A 125 -4.56 19.18 23.28
C LEU A 125 -5.34 18.15 22.45
N PHE A 126 -6.25 18.61 21.58
CA PHE A 126 -6.97 17.74 20.65
C PHE A 126 -5.99 16.94 19.78
N MET A 127 -4.98 17.60 19.20
CA MET A 127 -3.96 16.92 18.38
C MET A 127 -3.09 15.97 19.21
N GLY A 128 -2.85 16.26 20.49
CA GLY A 128 -2.25 15.31 21.44
C GLY A 128 -3.08 14.04 21.55
N TYR A 129 -4.40 14.17 21.76
CA TYR A 129 -5.31 13.03 21.82
C TYR A 129 -5.46 12.27 20.50
N VAL A 130 -5.31 12.96 19.35
CA VAL A 130 -5.24 12.29 18.04
C VAL A 130 -4.02 11.37 17.95
N ARG A 131 -2.84 11.80 18.44
CA ARG A 131 -1.62 10.98 18.39
C ARG A 131 -1.70 9.73 19.24
N ILE A 132 -2.35 9.81 20.42
CA ILE A 132 -2.48 8.66 21.32
C ILE A 132 -3.73 7.80 21.02
N GLY A 133 -4.61 8.24 20.11
CA GLY A 133 -5.84 7.51 19.79
C GLY A 133 -6.94 7.57 20.86
N ASP A 134 -6.92 8.55 21.77
CA ASP A 134 -7.98 8.70 22.79
C ASP A 134 -9.20 9.45 22.22
N TYR A 135 -10.05 8.72 21.51
CA TYR A 135 -11.20 9.29 20.80
C TYR A 135 -12.27 9.90 21.72
N ARG A 136 -12.36 9.45 22.98
CA ARG A 136 -13.31 10.00 23.96
C ARG A 136 -12.86 11.39 24.39
N LYS A 137 -11.58 11.55 24.75
CA LYS A 137 -11.03 12.86 25.09
C LYS A 137 -10.94 13.79 23.88
N GLN A 138 -10.71 13.26 22.67
CA GLN A 138 -10.81 14.04 21.43
C GLN A 138 -12.20 14.68 21.27
N GLN A 139 -13.28 13.90 21.40
CA GLN A 139 -14.65 14.40 21.29
C GLN A 139 -14.92 15.54 22.28
N LEU A 140 -14.58 15.35 23.56
CA LEU A 140 -14.83 16.34 24.62
C LEU A 140 -14.06 17.64 24.35
N THR A 141 -12.80 17.52 23.93
CA THR A 141 -11.93 18.66 23.64
C THR A 141 -12.38 19.42 22.41
N ALA A 142 -12.77 18.72 21.34
CA ALA A 142 -13.31 19.34 20.13
C ALA A 142 -14.61 20.11 20.40
N MET A 143 -15.49 19.57 21.26
CA MET A 143 -16.70 20.29 21.67
C MET A 143 -16.40 21.51 22.55
N ALA A 144 -15.40 21.45 23.43
CA ALA A 144 -14.94 22.61 24.19
C ALA A 144 -14.37 23.69 23.26
N LEU A 145 -13.54 23.29 22.30
CA LEU A 145 -12.96 24.15 21.28
C LEU A 145 -14.04 24.83 20.43
N PHE A 146 -15.07 24.10 20.01
CA PHE A 146 -16.21 24.66 19.28
C PHE A 146 -17.02 25.67 20.11
N LYS A 147 -17.17 25.46 21.43
CA LYS A 147 -17.84 26.42 22.32
C LYS A 147 -17.06 27.73 22.46
N VAL A 148 -15.73 27.64 22.54
CA VAL A 148 -14.85 28.81 22.59
C VAL A 148 -14.89 29.56 21.25
N LYS A 149 -14.80 28.83 20.14
CA LYS A 149 -14.84 29.41 18.80
C LYS A 149 -15.67 28.55 17.84
N PRO A 150 -16.86 29.00 17.43
CA PRO A 150 -17.81 28.20 16.66
C PRO A 150 -17.41 28.13 15.18
N LYS A 151 -16.37 27.35 14.86
CA LYS A 151 -15.99 27.00 13.47
C LYS A 151 -16.50 25.62 13.11
N ASN A 152 -17.06 25.45 11.91
CA ASN A 152 -17.58 24.15 11.45
C ASN A 152 -16.55 23.02 11.56
N PRO A 153 -15.26 23.17 11.17
CA PRO A 153 -14.27 22.11 11.30
C PRO A 153 -14.15 21.55 12.72
N TYR A 154 -14.20 22.38 13.77
CA TYR A 154 -14.10 21.91 15.16
C TYR A 154 -15.31 21.07 15.57
N TYR A 155 -16.49 21.41 15.06
CA TYR A 155 -17.68 20.60 15.26
C TYR A 155 -17.54 19.23 14.59
N PHE A 156 -17.09 19.20 13.34
CA PHE A 156 -16.91 17.96 12.59
C PHE A 156 -15.71 17.13 13.07
N TRP A 157 -14.72 17.74 13.71
CA TRP A 157 -13.70 16.99 14.47
C TRP A 157 -14.33 16.18 15.59
N ALA A 158 -15.27 16.76 16.35
CA ALA A 158 -16.00 16.03 17.39
C ALA A 158 -16.82 14.88 16.80
N VAL A 159 -17.54 15.13 15.69
CA VAL A 159 -18.32 14.10 14.97
C VAL A 159 -17.42 12.97 14.50
N MET A 160 -16.26 13.29 13.92
CA MET A 160 -15.30 12.28 13.46
C MET A 160 -14.72 11.48 14.62
N SER A 161 -14.42 12.11 15.76
CA SER A 161 -13.99 11.40 16.97
C SER A 161 -15.06 10.45 17.51
N ILE A 162 -16.36 10.83 17.45
CA ILE A 162 -17.47 9.94 17.79
C ILE A 162 -17.51 8.74 16.83
N LEU A 163 -17.34 8.99 15.53
CA LEU A 163 -17.30 7.91 14.54
C LEU A 163 -16.10 6.97 14.80
N MET A 164 -14.93 7.48 15.14
CA MET A 164 -13.76 6.65 15.51
C MET A 164 -13.98 5.83 16.78
N GLN A 165 -14.68 6.36 17.79
CA GLN A 165 -15.11 5.54 18.94
C GLN A 165 -15.96 4.34 18.49
N ALA A 166 -16.83 4.53 17.49
CA ALA A 166 -17.63 3.43 16.94
C ALA A 166 -16.81 2.42 16.09
N TYR A 167 -15.63 2.81 15.59
CA TYR A 167 -14.72 1.89 14.89
C TYR A 167 -13.88 1.04 15.85
N VAL A 168 -13.51 1.58 17.02
CA VAL A 168 -12.63 0.92 17.97
C VAL A 168 -13.38 0.14 19.05
N ASN A 169 -14.61 0.52 19.38
CA ASN A 169 -15.41 -0.22 20.35
C ASN A 169 -15.91 -1.55 19.76
N ASP A 170 -15.60 -2.65 20.44
CA ASP A 170 -16.08 -3.98 20.09
C ASP A 170 -17.60 -4.16 20.31
N ASP A 171 -18.19 -3.38 21.23
CA ASP A 171 -19.62 -3.46 21.53
C ASP A 171 -20.47 -2.79 20.45
N THR A 172 -20.88 -3.62 19.49
CA THR A 172 -21.72 -3.22 18.36
C THR A 172 -23.08 -2.62 18.81
N THR A 173 -23.60 -3.01 19.98
CA THR A 173 -24.91 -2.54 20.45
C THR A 173 -24.86 -1.07 20.87
N VAL A 174 -23.86 -0.69 21.67
CA VAL A 174 -23.63 0.70 22.10
C VAL A 174 -23.31 1.59 20.89
N CYS A 175 -22.50 1.08 19.96
CA CYS A 175 -22.16 1.78 18.73
C CYS A 175 -23.40 2.16 17.90
N LEU A 176 -24.31 1.20 17.66
CA LEU A 176 -25.50 1.42 16.82
C LEU A 176 -26.63 2.17 17.55
N THR A 177 -26.75 2.05 18.87
CA THR A 177 -27.87 2.64 19.62
C THR A 177 -27.57 4.02 20.20
N ILE A 178 -26.30 4.32 20.51
CA ILE A 178 -25.92 5.56 21.21
C ILE A 178 -24.96 6.39 20.36
N THR A 179 -23.81 5.83 20.00
CA THR A 179 -22.67 6.57 19.42
C THR A 179 -22.98 7.09 18.01
N LEU A 180 -23.39 6.21 17.09
CA LEU A 180 -23.67 6.60 15.70
C LEU A 180 -24.94 7.46 15.55
N PRO A 181 -26.05 7.20 16.27
CA PRO A 181 -27.21 8.09 16.25
C PRO A 181 -26.91 9.49 16.81
N LEU A 182 -25.97 9.61 17.75
CA LEU A 182 -25.50 10.92 18.21
C LEU A 182 -24.78 11.66 17.07
N ALA A 183 -23.81 11.01 16.40
CA ALA A 183 -23.09 11.60 15.27
C ALA A 183 -24.05 12.04 14.15
N GLU A 184 -25.01 11.20 13.79
CA GLU A 184 -26.01 11.53 12.76
C GLU A 184 -26.88 12.73 13.15
N ARG A 185 -27.38 12.79 14.38
CA ARG A 185 -28.18 13.95 14.85
C ARG A 185 -27.37 15.24 14.80
N MET A 186 -26.09 15.18 15.16
CA MET A 186 -25.18 16.34 15.09
C MET A 186 -25.05 16.85 13.65
N ILE A 187 -24.87 15.94 12.67
CA ILE A 187 -24.76 16.31 11.26
C ILE A 187 -26.11 16.81 10.71
N LYS A 188 -27.23 16.09 10.99
CA LYS A 188 -28.57 16.46 10.51
C LYS A 188 -28.96 17.88 10.93
N LYS A 189 -28.60 18.30 12.14
CA LYS A 189 -28.76 19.69 12.59
C LYS A 189 -28.10 20.70 11.64
N PHE A 190 -26.87 20.44 11.20
CA PHE A 190 -26.15 21.32 10.27
C PHE A 190 -26.73 21.26 8.85
N VAL A 191 -27.27 20.11 8.43
CA VAL A 191 -27.99 19.95 7.16
C VAL A 191 -29.27 20.80 7.17
N GLU A 192 -30.08 20.71 8.23
CA GLU A 192 -31.32 21.49 8.40
C GLU A 192 -31.06 22.99 8.47
N GLU A 193 -29.99 23.40 9.16
CA GLU A 193 -29.54 24.80 9.26
C GLU A 193 -28.83 25.30 7.98
N LYS A 194 -28.66 24.45 6.95
CA LYS A 194 -27.91 24.74 5.71
C LYS A 194 -26.48 25.25 5.96
N LYS A 195 -25.83 24.73 6.99
CA LYS A 195 -24.45 25.08 7.39
C LYS A 195 -23.39 24.09 6.89
N ILE A 196 -23.77 23.19 5.99
CA ILE A 196 -22.81 22.33 5.30
C ILE A 196 -22.14 23.13 4.19
N GLU A 197 -20.86 23.42 4.37
CA GLU A 197 -20.06 24.27 3.51
C GLU A 197 -19.16 23.44 2.58
N ALA A 198 -18.58 22.34 3.09
CA ALA A 198 -17.50 21.61 2.42
C ALA A 198 -17.85 20.16 2.04
N GLU A 199 -17.14 19.63 1.05
CA GLU A 199 -17.24 18.22 0.61
C GLU A 199 -16.99 17.25 1.78
N ALA A 200 -15.98 17.54 2.61
CA ALA A 200 -15.58 16.72 3.75
C ALA A 200 -16.74 16.43 4.72
N GLU A 201 -17.64 17.39 4.92
CA GLU A 201 -18.78 17.28 5.84
C GLU A 201 -19.84 16.34 5.26
N VAL A 202 -20.07 16.39 3.94
CA VAL A 202 -20.96 15.47 3.23
C VAL A 202 -20.37 14.05 3.24
N GLN A 203 -19.07 13.90 2.98
CA GLN A 203 -18.38 12.60 3.07
C GLN A 203 -18.52 11.99 4.47
N LEU A 204 -18.29 12.79 5.53
CA LEU A 204 -18.45 12.33 6.90
C LEU A 204 -19.91 11.92 7.20
N TYR A 205 -20.89 12.62 6.63
CA TYR A 205 -22.29 12.22 6.75
C TYR A 205 -22.55 10.84 6.14
N LEU A 206 -22.06 10.63 4.92
CA LEU A 206 -22.17 9.34 4.23
C LEU A 206 -21.49 8.23 5.04
N MET A 207 -20.29 8.46 5.58
CA MET A 207 -19.58 7.50 6.44
C MET A 207 -20.40 7.10 7.69
N VAL A 208 -21.08 8.05 8.33
CA VAL A 208 -21.95 7.77 9.49
C VAL A 208 -23.16 6.92 9.07
N LEU A 209 -23.82 7.26 7.96
CA LEU A 209 -24.97 6.51 7.44
C LEU A 209 -24.56 5.09 7.01
N GLU A 210 -23.42 4.94 6.36
CA GLU A 210 -22.83 3.66 5.97
C GLU A 210 -22.57 2.77 7.18
N LYS A 211 -21.99 3.33 8.24
CA LYS A 211 -21.70 2.56 9.46
C LYS A 211 -22.98 2.13 10.19
N GLN A 212 -24.05 2.91 10.06
CA GLN A 212 -25.40 2.53 10.54
C GLN A 212 -26.17 1.61 9.60
N LYS A 213 -25.64 1.31 8.40
CA LYS A 213 -26.33 0.56 7.34
C LYS A 213 -27.61 1.25 6.83
N LYS A 214 -27.71 2.58 6.94
CA LYS A 214 -28.82 3.40 6.45
C LYS A 214 -28.63 3.79 4.98
N TYR A 215 -28.47 2.79 4.12
CA TYR A 215 -28.11 2.98 2.70
C TYR A 215 -29.17 3.73 1.89
N GLN A 216 -30.45 3.62 2.25
CA GLN A 216 -31.52 4.37 1.58
C GLN A 216 -31.42 5.88 1.84
N GLU A 217 -31.14 6.28 3.08
CA GLU A 217 -30.90 7.68 3.43
C GLU A 217 -29.63 8.19 2.76
N ALA A 218 -28.57 7.37 2.72
CA ALA A 218 -27.32 7.73 2.04
C ALA A 218 -27.53 7.95 0.54
N LEU A 219 -28.37 7.12 -0.11
CA LEU A 219 -28.73 7.32 -1.51
C LEU A 219 -29.51 8.62 -1.74
N GLN A 220 -30.40 9.01 -0.81
CA GLN A 220 -31.11 10.30 -0.88
C GLN A 220 -30.15 11.48 -0.77
N VAL A 221 -29.09 11.38 0.04
CA VAL A 221 -28.04 12.40 0.12
C VAL A 221 -27.33 12.56 -1.23
N LEU A 222 -27.01 11.44 -1.90
CA LEU A 222 -26.38 11.45 -3.23
C LEU A 222 -27.31 11.96 -4.36
N GLN A 223 -28.62 11.92 -4.17
CA GLN A 223 -29.62 12.40 -5.13
C GLN A 223 -30.12 13.83 -4.83
N GLY A 224 -29.82 14.35 -3.65
CA GLY A 224 -30.26 15.66 -3.20
C GLY A 224 -29.23 16.77 -3.44
N SER A 225 -29.54 17.97 -2.95
CA SER A 225 -28.69 19.17 -3.10
C SER A 225 -27.27 19.05 -2.53
N LEU A 226 -27.03 18.14 -1.58
CA LEU A 226 -25.69 17.91 -1.02
C LEU A 226 -24.73 17.24 -2.03
N SER A 227 -25.27 16.56 -3.05
CA SER A 227 -24.48 15.92 -4.11
C SER A 227 -23.68 16.90 -4.95
N GLU A 228 -24.15 18.15 -5.11
CA GLU A 228 -23.46 19.20 -5.86
C GLU A 228 -22.07 19.55 -5.29
N LYS A 229 -21.84 19.22 -4.01
CA LYS A 229 -20.56 19.44 -3.33
C LYS A 229 -19.59 18.25 -3.48
N LEU A 230 -20.04 17.11 -3.97
CA LEU A 230 -19.24 15.89 -4.11
C LEU A 230 -18.67 15.77 -5.52
N ALA A 231 -17.49 15.16 -5.66
CA ALA A 231 -16.94 14.83 -6.97
C ALA A 231 -17.76 13.70 -7.65
N ASN A 232 -17.99 13.82 -8.96
CA ASN A 232 -18.80 12.86 -9.73
C ASN A 232 -18.36 11.40 -9.56
N GLY A 233 -17.05 11.11 -9.65
CA GLY A 233 -16.53 9.75 -9.48
C GLY A 233 -16.79 9.15 -8.08
N MET A 234 -16.93 9.98 -7.05
CA MET A 234 -17.32 9.50 -5.71
C MET A 234 -18.80 9.11 -5.68
N ILE A 235 -19.67 9.93 -6.27
CA ILE A 235 -21.10 9.64 -6.39
C ILE A 235 -21.30 8.32 -7.12
N GLU A 236 -20.55 8.11 -8.21
CA GLU A 236 -20.66 6.91 -9.03
C GLU A 236 -20.37 5.63 -8.24
N ASN A 237 -19.22 5.60 -7.58
CA ASN A 237 -18.80 4.46 -6.77
C ASN A 237 -19.73 4.22 -5.57
N LYS A 238 -20.12 5.28 -4.85
CA LYS A 238 -20.98 5.17 -3.65
C LYS A 238 -22.41 4.76 -3.99
N LYS A 239 -22.98 5.26 -5.08
CA LYS A 239 -24.32 4.85 -5.53
C LYS A 239 -24.36 3.36 -5.84
N GLY A 240 -23.36 2.85 -6.56
CA GLY A 240 -23.22 1.42 -6.83
C GLY A 240 -23.11 0.57 -5.55
N GLU A 241 -22.28 1.01 -4.60
CA GLU A 241 -22.13 0.36 -3.30
C GLU A 241 -23.47 0.30 -2.51
N TYR A 242 -24.23 1.40 -2.48
CA TYR A 242 -25.49 1.45 -1.73
C TYR A 242 -26.59 0.60 -2.36
N LEU A 243 -26.70 0.61 -3.70
CA LEU A 243 -27.65 -0.26 -4.40
C LEU A 243 -27.35 -1.73 -4.15
N ARG A 244 -26.06 -2.12 -4.16
CA ARG A 244 -25.58 -3.45 -3.81
C ARG A 244 -25.98 -3.85 -2.38
N GLN A 245 -25.70 -3.01 -1.39
CA GLN A 245 -26.05 -3.31 0.01
C GLN A 245 -27.56 -3.40 0.25
N MET A 246 -28.37 -2.64 -0.49
CA MET A 246 -29.83 -2.71 -0.44
C MET A 246 -30.43 -3.83 -1.30
N LYS A 247 -29.62 -4.60 -2.03
CA LYS A 247 -30.05 -5.64 -2.96
C LYS A 247 -31.03 -5.14 -4.04
N ARG A 248 -30.86 -3.89 -4.49
CA ARG A 248 -31.67 -3.29 -5.57
C ARG A 248 -31.03 -3.56 -6.92
N TRP A 249 -31.06 -4.84 -7.31
CA TRP A 249 -30.29 -5.33 -8.44
C TRP A 249 -30.78 -4.80 -9.80
N ASP A 250 -32.08 -4.58 -9.99
CA ASP A 250 -32.62 -4.02 -11.25
C ASP A 250 -32.10 -2.60 -11.51
N GLN A 251 -32.18 -1.74 -10.48
CA GLN A 251 -31.63 -0.38 -10.55
C GLN A 251 -30.11 -0.39 -10.71
N MET A 252 -29.44 -1.40 -10.15
CA MET A 252 -28.01 -1.57 -10.30
C MET A 252 -27.61 -1.94 -11.73
N LEU A 253 -28.36 -2.82 -12.40
CA LEU A 253 -28.15 -3.16 -13.81
C LEU A 253 -28.28 -1.92 -14.70
N ASP A 254 -29.40 -1.21 -14.60
CA ASP A 254 -29.65 -0.01 -15.41
C ASP A 254 -28.54 1.03 -15.20
N TYR A 255 -28.15 1.23 -13.94
CA TYR A 255 -27.12 2.18 -13.59
C TYR A 255 -25.73 1.79 -14.10
N THR A 256 -25.34 0.52 -13.99
CA THR A 256 -24.05 0.06 -14.49
C THR A 256 -23.99 0.00 -16.01
N GLU A 257 -25.10 -0.23 -16.72
CA GLU A 257 -25.17 -0.07 -18.17
C GLU A 257 -24.92 1.38 -18.60
N GLU A 258 -25.52 2.35 -17.90
CA GLU A 258 -25.27 3.78 -18.14
C GLU A 258 -23.78 4.13 -17.97
N LEU A 259 -23.17 3.66 -16.89
CA LEU A 259 -21.75 3.86 -16.61
C LEU A 259 -20.83 3.17 -17.63
N LEU A 260 -21.20 2.00 -18.13
CA LEU A 260 -20.41 1.28 -19.14
C LEU A 260 -20.54 1.92 -20.53
N ARG A 261 -21.67 2.57 -20.85
CA ARG A 261 -21.81 3.34 -22.09
C ARG A 261 -20.92 4.58 -22.10
N SER A 262 -20.72 5.22 -20.94
CA SER A 262 -19.84 6.39 -20.82
C SER A 262 -18.36 6.00 -20.72
N ASN A 263 -18.04 4.93 -19.99
CA ASN A 263 -16.68 4.43 -19.80
C ASN A 263 -16.60 2.90 -19.94
N PRO A 264 -16.52 2.38 -21.18
CA PRO A 264 -16.56 0.94 -21.47
C PRO A 264 -15.30 0.16 -21.08
N ASP A 265 -14.22 0.83 -20.65
CA ASP A 265 -12.97 0.17 -20.23
C ASP A 265 -12.89 0.00 -18.68
N GLN A 266 -13.85 0.55 -17.94
CA GLN A 266 -13.84 0.53 -16.48
C GLN A 266 -14.27 -0.83 -15.91
N TRP A 267 -13.29 -1.68 -15.57
CA TRP A 267 -13.50 -3.07 -15.11
C TRP A 267 -14.40 -3.22 -13.87
N SER A 268 -14.36 -2.25 -12.94
CA SER A 268 -15.21 -2.28 -11.74
C SER A 268 -16.70 -2.28 -12.09
N HIS A 269 -17.10 -1.61 -13.18
CA HIS A 269 -18.49 -1.57 -13.61
C HIS A 269 -18.95 -2.92 -14.17
N TYR A 270 -18.12 -3.64 -14.94
CA TYR A 270 -18.44 -5.00 -15.38
C TYR A 270 -18.58 -5.98 -14.22
N SER A 271 -17.73 -5.86 -13.20
CA SER A 271 -17.79 -6.70 -12.00
C SER A 271 -19.13 -6.50 -11.26
N LEU A 272 -19.56 -5.25 -11.11
CA LEU A 272 -20.83 -4.89 -10.48
C LEU A 272 -22.05 -5.29 -11.34
N TYR A 273 -21.98 -5.07 -12.67
CA TYR A 273 -23.00 -5.50 -13.62
C TYR A 273 -23.22 -7.00 -13.53
N MET A 274 -22.14 -7.78 -13.46
CA MET A 274 -22.21 -9.24 -13.35
C MET A 274 -22.82 -9.71 -12.04
N GLU A 275 -22.44 -9.09 -10.92
CA GLU A 275 -23.02 -9.40 -9.62
C GLU A 275 -24.54 -9.17 -9.63
N ALA A 276 -24.98 -7.99 -10.09
CA ALA A 276 -26.40 -7.67 -10.19
C ALA A 276 -27.16 -8.60 -11.14
N LEU A 277 -26.54 -8.94 -12.28
CA LEU A 277 -27.11 -9.84 -13.27
C LEU A 277 -27.48 -11.17 -12.62
N PHE A 278 -26.54 -11.76 -11.90
CA PHE A 278 -26.77 -13.10 -11.38
C PHE A 278 -27.76 -13.15 -10.22
N GLU A 279 -27.73 -12.16 -9.35
CA GLU A 279 -28.70 -12.06 -8.26
C GLU A 279 -30.12 -12.00 -8.82
N LEU A 280 -30.33 -11.33 -9.96
CA LEU A 280 -31.61 -11.32 -10.67
C LEU A 280 -31.92 -12.65 -11.37
N THR A 281 -30.94 -13.30 -11.99
CA THR A 281 -31.18 -14.60 -12.65
C THR A 281 -31.63 -15.69 -11.69
N SER A 282 -31.27 -15.62 -10.41
CA SER A 282 -31.79 -16.53 -9.38
C SER A 282 -33.32 -16.45 -9.21
N THR A 283 -33.94 -15.38 -9.69
CA THR A 283 -35.38 -15.10 -9.60
C THR A 283 -36.09 -15.02 -10.97
N THR A 284 -35.38 -14.73 -12.06
CA THR A 284 -35.93 -14.59 -13.45
C THR A 284 -34.99 -15.19 -14.49
N ASN A 285 -35.40 -16.26 -15.17
CA ASN A 285 -34.44 -17.26 -15.66
C ASN A 285 -33.94 -17.16 -17.13
N ALA A 286 -34.38 -16.21 -17.98
CA ALA A 286 -33.87 -16.14 -19.36
C ALA A 286 -33.71 -14.72 -19.93
N ASP A 287 -34.69 -13.84 -19.72
CA ASP A 287 -34.71 -12.51 -20.35
C ASP A 287 -33.57 -11.61 -19.91
N VAL A 288 -33.16 -11.71 -18.64
CA VAL A 288 -32.09 -10.91 -18.04
C VAL A 288 -30.72 -11.27 -18.64
N ILE A 289 -30.45 -12.55 -18.86
CA ILE A 289 -29.22 -13.02 -19.54
C ILE A 289 -29.23 -12.57 -21.00
N GLY A 290 -30.38 -12.64 -21.68
CA GLY A 290 -30.55 -12.14 -23.03
C GLY A 290 -30.22 -10.65 -23.14
N ARG A 291 -30.73 -9.83 -22.22
CA ARG A 291 -30.41 -8.39 -22.12
C ARG A 291 -28.90 -8.17 -21.98
N ALA A 292 -28.25 -8.88 -21.06
CA ALA A 292 -26.80 -8.75 -20.85
C ALA A 292 -25.99 -9.14 -22.07
N LYS A 293 -26.36 -10.23 -22.75
CA LYS A 293 -25.72 -10.63 -24.00
C LYS A 293 -25.82 -9.52 -25.04
N THR A 294 -27.01 -9.00 -25.30
CA THR A 294 -27.23 -7.93 -26.28
C THR A 294 -26.44 -6.68 -25.93
N PHE A 295 -26.42 -6.30 -24.65
CA PHE A 295 -25.68 -5.13 -24.19
C PHE A 295 -24.17 -5.29 -24.37
N LEU A 296 -23.58 -6.39 -23.89
CA LEU A 296 -22.13 -6.63 -23.99
C LEU A 296 -21.66 -6.76 -25.44
N LEU A 297 -22.44 -7.44 -26.29
CA LEU A 297 -22.16 -7.50 -27.73
C LEU A 297 -22.19 -6.11 -28.37
N SER A 298 -23.13 -5.24 -27.97
CA SER A 298 -23.19 -3.87 -28.50
C SER A 298 -21.95 -3.05 -28.15
N LEU A 299 -21.37 -3.23 -26.95
CA LEU A 299 -20.12 -2.58 -26.56
C LEU A 299 -18.94 -3.11 -27.38
N MET A 300 -18.87 -4.43 -27.57
CA MET A 300 -17.80 -5.04 -28.36
C MET A 300 -17.89 -4.65 -29.85
N GLU A 301 -19.10 -4.57 -30.42
CA GLU A 301 -19.31 -4.12 -31.81
C GLU A 301 -18.87 -2.67 -32.01
N GLN A 302 -19.14 -1.79 -31.04
CA GLN A 302 -18.63 -0.41 -31.08
C GLN A 302 -17.10 -0.36 -31.13
N GLU A 303 -16.40 -1.25 -30.42
CA GLU A 303 -14.94 -1.37 -30.50
C GLU A 303 -14.46 -1.99 -31.81
N ARG A 304 -15.20 -2.95 -32.39
CA ARG A 304 -14.86 -3.54 -33.70
C ARG A 304 -14.84 -2.52 -34.82
N LEU A 305 -15.74 -1.52 -34.78
CA LEU A 305 -15.83 -0.44 -35.76
C LEU A 305 -14.62 0.51 -35.72
N LYS A 306 -13.86 0.53 -34.61
CA LYS A 306 -12.66 1.37 -34.50
C LYS A 306 -11.48 0.71 -35.23
N SER A 307 -10.76 1.50 -36.01
CA SER A 307 -9.54 1.05 -36.69
C SER A 307 -8.32 1.02 -35.77
N GLU A 308 -8.26 1.92 -34.78
CA GLU A 308 -7.16 2.08 -33.84
C GLU A 308 -7.68 2.34 -32.43
N ASN A 309 -6.80 2.19 -31.42
CA ASN A 309 -7.11 2.46 -30.01
C ASN A 309 -8.32 1.68 -29.48
N LYS A 310 -8.44 0.42 -29.91
CA LYS A 310 -9.44 -0.51 -29.38
C LYS A 310 -9.24 -0.70 -27.88
N LEU A 311 -10.34 -0.59 -27.15
CA LEU A 311 -10.35 -0.76 -25.70
C LEU A 311 -10.31 -2.25 -25.33
N ARG A 312 -9.76 -2.54 -24.16
CA ARG A 312 -9.53 -3.92 -23.69
C ARG A 312 -10.76 -4.51 -23.01
N GLY A 313 -11.44 -3.68 -22.21
CA GLY A 313 -12.56 -4.04 -21.34
C GLY A 313 -13.67 -4.80 -22.06
N PRO A 314 -14.21 -4.31 -23.19
CA PRO A 314 -15.30 -4.97 -23.89
C PRO A 314 -14.97 -6.40 -24.35
N TYR A 315 -13.75 -6.64 -24.85
CA TYR A 315 -13.34 -7.99 -25.26
C TYR A 315 -13.16 -8.93 -24.06
N LEU A 316 -12.56 -8.44 -22.96
CA LEU A 316 -12.43 -9.24 -21.74
C LEU A 316 -13.77 -9.51 -21.05
N ALA A 317 -14.73 -8.59 -21.16
CA ALA A 317 -16.06 -8.77 -20.61
C ALA A 317 -16.73 -10.02 -21.23
N MET A 318 -16.56 -10.26 -22.53
CA MET A 318 -17.11 -11.47 -23.17
C MET A 318 -16.54 -12.76 -22.54
N LEU A 319 -15.22 -12.81 -22.32
CA LEU A 319 -14.56 -13.95 -21.68
C LEU A 319 -15.02 -14.13 -20.22
N PHE A 320 -15.10 -13.03 -19.49
CA PHE A 320 -15.52 -13.02 -18.09
C PHE A 320 -16.95 -13.50 -17.92
N PHE A 321 -17.90 -12.98 -18.71
CA PHE A 321 -19.30 -13.36 -18.61
C PHE A 321 -19.53 -14.81 -19.03
N TRP A 322 -18.84 -15.27 -20.07
CA TRP A 322 -18.86 -16.67 -20.47
C TRP A 322 -18.39 -17.60 -19.35
N GLN A 323 -17.21 -17.33 -18.76
CA GLN A 323 -16.64 -18.16 -17.70
C GLN A 323 -17.54 -18.20 -16.47
N GLN A 324 -18.06 -17.05 -16.06
CA GLN A 324 -18.91 -16.94 -14.88
C GLN A 324 -20.24 -17.68 -15.05
N LEU A 325 -20.84 -17.69 -16.25
CA LEU A 325 -22.03 -18.49 -16.54
C LEU A 325 -21.73 -19.99 -16.39
N GLN A 326 -20.61 -20.44 -16.97
CA GLN A 326 -20.17 -21.84 -16.89
C GLN A 326 -19.94 -22.29 -15.43
N GLN A 327 -19.31 -21.45 -14.61
CA GLN A 327 -19.08 -21.72 -13.18
C GLN A 327 -20.37 -21.86 -12.36
N ARG A 328 -21.50 -21.34 -12.86
CA ARG A 328 -22.82 -21.41 -12.21
C ARG A 328 -23.77 -22.41 -12.87
N ASN A 329 -23.24 -23.35 -13.63
CA ASN A 329 -23.98 -24.42 -14.32
C ASN A 329 -24.98 -23.93 -15.39
N PHE A 330 -24.78 -22.73 -15.94
CA PHE A 330 -25.48 -22.33 -17.16
C PHE A 330 -24.68 -22.80 -18.38
N ASP A 331 -25.39 -23.18 -19.45
CA ASP A 331 -24.75 -23.46 -20.73
C ASP A 331 -24.35 -22.16 -21.42
N ALA A 332 -23.15 -21.66 -21.09
CA ALA A 332 -22.60 -20.44 -21.66
C ALA A 332 -22.46 -20.52 -23.19
N SER A 333 -22.31 -21.73 -23.75
CA SER A 333 -22.17 -21.95 -25.19
C SER A 333 -23.47 -21.69 -25.93
N THR A 334 -24.61 -22.06 -25.34
CA THR A 334 -25.93 -21.73 -25.92
C THR A 334 -26.24 -20.24 -25.87
N VAL A 335 -25.79 -19.56 -24.81
CA VAL A 335 -26.07 -18.13 -24.61
C VAL A 335 -25.12 -17.28 -25.44
N PHE A 336 -23.81 -17.35 -25.20
CA PHE A 336 -22.81 -16.46 -25.76
C PHE A 336 -22.10 -17.02 -26.98
N GLY A 337 -22.17 -18.32 -27.24
CA GLY A 337 -21.39 -18.99 -28.28
C GLY A 337 -20.07 -19.54 -27.73
N ASN A 338 -19.12 -19.78 -28.63
CA ASN A 338 -17.89 -20.48 -28.28
C ASN A 338 -16.87 -19.55 -27.59
N PHE A 339 -16.41 -19.93 -26.39
CA PHE A 339 -15.35 -19.21 -25.67
C PHE A 339 -14.10 -18.98 -26.54
N ARG A 340 -13.74 -19.99 -27.35
CA ARG A 340 -12.57 -19.95 -28.24
C ARG A 340 -12.61 -18.74 -29.17
N GLU A 341 -13.76 -18.40 -29.73
CA GLU A 341 -13.89 -17.32 -30.71
C GLU A 341 -13.59 -15.97 -30.05
N PHE A 342 -14.13 -15.73 -28.86
CA PHE A 342 -13.85 -14.52 -28.09
C PHE A 342 -12.37 -14.45 -27.66
N ALA A 343 -11.79 -15.59 -27.28
CA ALA A 343 -10.40 -15.63 -26.85
C ALA A 343 -9.45 -15.40 -28.03
N GLN A 344 -9.77 -15.93 -29.21
CA GLN A 344 -9.05 -15.69 -30.44
C GLN A 344 -9.13 -14.21 -30.85
N GLU A 345 -10.33 -13.63 -30.85
CA GLU A 345 -10.51 -12.22 -31.18
C GLU A 345 -9.73 -11.31 -30.23
N TYR A 346 -9.70 -11.64 -28.92
CA TYR A 346 -8.86 -10.95 -27.96
C TYR A 346 -7.37 -11.02 -28.33
N VAL A 347 -6.86 -12.20 -28.68
CA VAL A 347 -5.45 -12.40 -29.06
C VAL A 347 -5.11 -11.69 -30.37
N GLU A 348 -6.05 -11.60 -31.31
CA GLU A 348 -5.86 -10.84 -32.55
C GLU A 348 -5.68 -9.34 -32.26
N VAL A 349 -6.50 -8.78 -31.37
CA VAL A 349 -6.48 -7.35 -31.03
C VAL A 349 -5.35 -6.99 -30.05
N MET A 350 -5.16 -7.77 -28.99
CA MET A 350 -4.30 -7.44 -27.84
C MET A 350 -3.09 -8.35 -27.68
N GLY A 351 -2.97 -9.43 -28.45
CA GLY A 351 -1.90 -10.43 -28.28
C GLY A 351 -0.48 -9.91 -28.57
N ASP A 352 -0.35 -8.77 -29.24
CA ASP A 352 0.93 -8.08 -29.45
C ASP A 352 1.33 -7.17 -28.28
N LYS A 353 0.55 -7.15 -27.19
CA LYS A 353 0.81 -6.35 -25.98
C LYS A 353 1.39 -7.21 -24.86
N PRO A 354 2.36 -6.69 -24.08
CA PRO A 354 2.93 -7.43 -22.94
C PRO A 354 1.92 -7.84 -21.85
N CYS A 355 0.77 -7.15 -21.75
CA CYS A 355 -0.25 -7.48 -20.75
C CYS A 355 -1.12 -8.69 -21.12
N ALA A 356 -1.12 -9.12 -22.38
CA ALA A 356 -2.08 -10.10 -22.90
C ALA A 356 -2.16 -11.40 -22.08
N PHE A 357 -1.04 -11.87 -21.53
CA PHE A 357 -1.04 -13.06 -20.69
C PHE A 357 -1.80 -12.82 -19.37
N GLN A 358 -1.48 -11.74 -18.65
CA GLN A 358 -2.13 -11.37 -17.39
C GLN A 358 -3.63 -11.18 -17.58
N ASP A 359 -4.02 -10.77 -18.78
CA ASP A 359 -5.40 -10.50 -19.15
C ASP A 359 -6.16 -11.80 -19.39
N LEU A 360 -5.54 -12.77 -20.05
CA LEU A 360 -6.13 -14.08 -20.35
C LEU A 360 -6.04 -15.07 -19.18
N ARG A 361 -5.03 -14.93 -18.32
CA ARG A 361 -4.75 -15.83 -17.19
C ARG A 361 -5.98 -16.19 -16.35
N PRO A 362 -6.87 -15.25 -15.96
CA PRO A 362 -8.05 -15.59 -15.16
C PRO A 362 -9.04 -16.51 -15.86
N PHE A 363 -9.09 -16.48 -17.20
CA PHE A 363 -10.12 -17.15 -18.00
C PHE A 363 -9.64 -18.51 -18.52
N VAL A 364 -8.40 -18.59 -18.99
CA VAL A 364 -7.89 -19.79 -19.67
C VAL A 364 -7.69 -20.99 -18.73
N GLY A 365 -7.53 -20.76 -17.42
CA GLY A 365 -7.38 -21.84 -16.44
C GLY A 365 -8.65 -22.67 -16.23
N SER A 366 -9.81 -22.19 -16.67
CA SER A 366 -11.10 -22.90 -16.57
C SER A 366 -11.52 -23.59 -17.87
N LEU A 367 -10.68 -23.55 -18.91
CA LEU A 367 -10.97 -24.20 -20.17
C LEU A 367 -11.02 -25.74 -20.01
N PRO A 368 -12.00 -26.42 -20.62
CA PRO A 368 -11.97 -27.88 -20.75
C PRO A 368 -10.69 -28.35 -21.43
N PRO A 369 -10.08 -29.49 -21.02
CA PRO A 369 -8.84 -30.00 -21.62
C PRO A 369 -8.90 -30.13 -23.15
N ASP A 370 -10.06 -30.50 -23.68
CA ASP A 370 -10.27 -30.68 -25.12
C ASP A 370 -10.20 -29.34 -25.90
N GLN A 371 -10.54 -28.22 -25.25
CA GLN A 371 -10.51 -26.87 -25.84
C GLN A 371 -9.15 -26.18 -25.65
N VAL A 372 -8.32 -26.63 -24.71
CA VAL A 372 -7.00 -26.05 -24.44
C VAL A 372 -6.08 -26.14 -25.66
N ASN A 373 -6.00 -27.32 -26.28
CA ASN A 373 -5.14 -27.53 -27.46
C ASN A 373 -5.62 -26.70 -28.66
N GLU A 374 -6.94 -26.60 -28.83
CA GLU A 374 -7.56 -25.81 -29.89
C GLU A 374 -7.28 -24.31 -29.71
N PHE A 375 -7.40 -23.80 -28.48
CA PHE A 375 -7.06 -22.41 -28.13
C PHE A 375 -5.57 -22.12 -28.35
N LEU A 376 -4.68 -22.98 -27.85
CA LEU A 376 -3.23 -22.83 -28.07
C LEU A 376 -2.87 -22.86 -29.56
N GLY A 377 -3.58 -23.67 -30.37
CA GLY A 377 -3.48 -23.66 -31.83
C GLY A 377 -3.78 -22.29 -32.44
N CYS A 378 -4.82 -21.61 -31.96
CA CYS A 378 -5.18 -20.25 -32.43
C CYS A 378 -4.09 -19.24 -32.09
N VAL A 379 -3.57 -19.28 -30.86
CA VAL A 379 -2.49 -18.39 -30.44
C VAL A 379 -1.28 -18.63 -31.31
N THR A 380 -0.95 -19.88 -31.61
CA THR A 380 0.17 -20.27 -32.50
C THR A 380 0.01 -19.69 -33.90
N GLN A 381 -1.17 -19.80 -34.50
CA GLN A 381 -1.49 -19.19 -35.80
C GLN A 381 -1.28 -17.67 -35.77
N SER A 382 -1.67 -17.02 -34.67
CA SER A 382 -1.49 -15.57 -34.51
C SER A 382 -0.02 -15.14 -34.43
N VAL A 383 0.90 -16.04 -34.03
CA VAL A 383 2.35 -15.77 -34.06
C VAL A 383 2.88 -15.74 -35.50
N GLY A 384 2.19 -16.41 -36.44
CA GLY A 384 2.61 -16.54 -37.83
C GLY A 384 3.74 -17.56 -38.03
N LEU A 385 3.86 -18.54 -37.14
CA LEU A 385 4.85 -19.62 -37.24
C LEU A 385 4.27 -20.81 -38.02
N ASP A 386 4.35 -20.78 -39.35
CA ASP A 386 4.06 -21.98 -40.15
C ASP A 386 5.16 -23.05 -39.94
N GLN A 387 4.78 -24.17 -39.33
CA GLN A 387 5.67 -25.33 -39.09
C GLN A 387 5.98 -26.15 -40.37
N SER A 388 5.42 -25.77 -41.53
CA SER A 388 5.47 -26.54 -42.77
C SER A 388 6.74 -26.37 -43.61
N SER A 389 7.78 -25.66 -43.13
CA SER A 389 9.08 -25.63 -43.80
C SER A 389 10.27 -25.65 -42.83
N PRO A 390 10.71 -26.83 -42.36
CA PRO A 390 11.82 -26.96 -41.42
C PRO A 390 13.22 -26.61 -41.99
N GLN A 391 13.34 -26.19 -43.26
CA GLN A 391 14.64 -26.10 -43.95
C GLN A 391 14.78 -24.92 -44.91
N SER A 392 14.06 -23.82 -44.71
CA SER A 392 14.33 -22.58 -45.46
C SER A 392 15.04 -21.54 -44.57
N PRO A 393 16.13 -20.89 -45.03
CA PRO A 393 16.75 -19.76 -44.33
C PRO A 393 15.84 -18.52 -44.25
N THR A 394 14.60 -18.62 -44.74
CA THR A 394 13.54 -17.61 -44.65
C THR A 394 12.63 -17.77 -43.43
N THR A 395 12.46 -18.97 -42.86
CA THR A 395 11.84 -19.15 -41.53
C THR A 395 12.71 -18.54 -40.41
N PHE A 396 14.00 -18.36 -40.70
CA PHE A 396 15.02 -17.71 -39.87
C PHE A 396 14.87 -16.18 -39.77
N LEU A 397 14.05 -15.54 -40.62
CA LEU A 397 13.88 -14.08 -40.71
C LEU A 397 12.70 -13.52 -39.90
N PHE A 398 12.07 -14.30 -39.02
CA PHE A 398 10.72 -13.96 -38.51
C PHE A 398 10.68 -13.05 -37.25
N PHE A 399 11.76 -12.95 -36.47
CA PHE A 399 11.77 -12.20 -35.20
C PHE A 399 12.43 -10.81 -35.31
N PHE A 400 11.97 -9.96 -36.23
CA PHE A 400 12.47 -8.57 -36.36
C PHE A 400 11.51 -7.49 -35.88
N GLN A 401 10.43 -7.86 -35.21
CA GLN A 401 9.46 -6.89 -34.73
C GLN A 401 9.02 -7.25 -33.30
N VAL A 402 8.89 -6.20 -32.48
CA VAL A 402 8.51 -6.31 -31.07
C VAL A 402 7.14 -6.99 -30.90
N LYS A 403 6.19 -6.70 -31.79
CA LYS A 403 4.83 -7.26 -31.77
C LYS A 403 4.82 -8.79 -31.83
N GLN A 404 5.66 -9.38 -32.69
CA GLN A 404 5.78 -10.82 -32.91
C GLN A 404 6.45 -11.49 -31.71
N ILE A 405 7.41 -10.82 -31.08
CA ILE A 405 7.98 -11.29 -29.81
C ILE A 405 6.91 -11.35 -28.73
N CYS A 406 6.07 -10.32 -28.59
CA CYS A 406 4.99 -10.32 -27.62
C CYS A 406 4.00 -11.47 -27.87
N ARG A 407 3.60 -11.71 -29.12
CA ARG A 407 2.71 -12.84 -29.48
C ARG A 407 3.34 -14.20 -29.19
N HIS A 408 4.62 -14.37 -29.50
CA HIS A 408 5.32 -15.62 -29.21
C HIS A 408 5.54 -15.85 -27.70
N LEU A 409 5.91 -14.79 -26.96
CA LEU A 409 5.98 -14.86 -25.50
C LEU A 409 4.63 -15.22 -24.90
N LEU A 410 3.53 -14.60 -25.36
CA LEU A 410 2.18 -14.96 -24.95
C LEU A 410 1.91 -16.46 -25.16
N HIS A 411 2.25 -16.99 -26.34
CA HIS A 411 2.13 -18.42 -26.62
C HIS A 411 2.90 -19.28 -25.62
N ILE A 412 4.17 -18.98 -25.35
CA ILE A 412 5.01 -19.77 -24.42
C ILE A 412 4.50 -19.65 -22.98
N GLN A 413 4.08 -18.46 -22.57
CA GLN A 413 3.52 -18.20 -21.23
C GLN A 413 2.22 -18.99 -21.03
N LEU A 414 1.34 -19.04 -22.03
CA LEU A 414 0.13 -19.84 -21.99
C LEU A 414 0.43 -21.34 -21.98
N ASN A 415 1.40 -21.83 -22.74
CA ASN A 415 1.83 -23.23 -22.69
C ASN A 415 2.35 -23.60 -21.30
N ARG A 416 3.15 -22.74 -20.66
CA ARG A 416 3.61 -22.95 -19.27
C ARG A 416 2.42 -22.98 -18.31
N PHE A 417 1.54 -21.99 -18.39
CA PHE A 417 0.41 -21.84 -17.47
C PHE A 417 -0.63 -22.96 -17.60
N LEU A 418 -0.81 -23.52 -18.80
CA LEU A 418 -1.71 -24.64 -19.06
C LEU A 418 -1.06 -26.01 -18.83
N GLY A 419 0.14 -26.05 -18.23
CA GLY A 419 0.81 -27.28 -17.80
C GLY A 419 1.50 -28.07 -18.91
N GLN A 420 1.59 -27.53 -20.13
CA GLN A 420 2.23 -28.24 -21.26
C GLN A 420 3.74 -28.44 -21.02
N HIS A 421 4.38 -27.49 -20.34
CA HIS A 421 5.80 -27.63 -19.99
C HIS A 421 6.07 -28.65 -18.88
N ASP A 422 5.08 -28.96 -18.04
CA ASP A 422 5.24 -29.98 -16.98
C ASP A 422 5.27 -31.40 -17.54
N LEU A 423 4.68 -31.60 -18.72
CA LEU A 423 4.68 -32.86 -19.46
C LEU A 423 6.05 -33.19 -20.07
N LEU A 424 6.95 -32.21 -20.16
CA LEU A 424 8.27 -32.37 -20.74
C LEU A 424 9.21 -33.10 -19.78
N SER A 425 10.01 -34.02 -20.32
CA SER A 425 11.14 -34.63 -19.64
C SER A 425 12.21 -33.61 -19.26
N LYS A 426 13.15 -34.01 -18.40
CA LYS A 426 14.26 -33.15 -17.97
C LYS A 426 15.09 -32.66 -19.17
N GLU A 427 15.36 -33.55 -20.11
CA GLU A 427 16.13 -33.29 -21.33
C GLU A 427 15.39 -32.30 -22.24
N GLU A 428 14.08 -32.50 -22.42
CA GLU A 428 13.23 -31.61 -23.23
C GLU A 428 13.11 -30.20 -22.61
N LYS A 429 13.02 -30.10 -21.27
CA LYS A 429 13.03 -28.81 -20.57
C LYS A 429 14.34 -28.05 -20.80
N ILE A 430 15.48 -28.75 -20.75
CA ILE A 430 16.80 -28.17 -21.04
C ILE A 430 16.90 -27.72 -22.50
N GLU A 431 16.45 -28.55 -23.45
CA GLU A 431 16.44 -28.20 -24.87
C GLU A 431 15.55 -26.97 -25.14
N LEU A 432 14.36 -26.93 -24.56
CA LEU A 432 13.47 -25.78 -24.67
C LEU A 432 14.11 -24.52 -24.07
N SER A 433 14.74 -24.63 -22.90
CA SER A 433 15.49 -23.50 -22.30
C SER A 433 16.58 -22.97 -23.24
N GLN A 434 17.35 -23.86 -23.88
CA GLN A 434 18.37 -23.48 -24.87
C GLN A 434 17.75 -22.79 -26.11
N LYS A 435 16.60 -23.27 -26.60
CA LYS A 435 15.86 -22.62 -27.70
C LYS A 435 15.42 -21.22 -27.31
N LEU A 436 14.80 -21.05 -26.14
CA LEU A 436 14.37 -19.74 -25.63
C LEU A 436 15.54 -18.78 -25.44
N TRP A 437 16.68 -19.26 -24.92
CA TRP A 437 17.91 -18.47 -24.84
C TRP A 437 18.44 -18.07 -26.24
N GLY A 438 18.36 -18.98 -27.21
CA GLY A 438 18.66 -18.68 -28.61
C GLY A 438 17.78 -17.57 -29.18
N HIS A 439 16.47 -17.58 -28.88
CA HIS A 439 15.55 -16.50 -29.26
C HIS A 439 15.92 -15.17 -28.59
N TYR A 440 16.27 -15.18 -27.30
CA TYR A 440 16.75 -14.01 -26.59
C TYR A 440 17.96 -13.36 -27.29
N LEU A 441 18.98 -14.16 -27.61
CA LEU A 441 20.20 -13.65 -28.26
C LEU A 441 19.93 -13.09 -29.67
N ARG A 442 19.11 -13.77 -30.47
CA ARG A 442 18.77 -13.35 -31.85
C ARG A 442 17.96 -12.05 -31.89
N THR A 443 17.15 -11.82 -30.88
CA THR A 443 16.27 -10.63 -30.79
C THR A 443 16.93 -9.44 -30.10
N LYS A 444 18.22 -9.56 -29.71
CA LYS A 444 18.96 -8.50 -29.02
C LYS A 444 19.01 -7.18 -29.80
N SER A 445 19.05 -7.24 -31.13
CA SER A 445 19.07 -6.05 -31.99
C SER A 445 17.83 -5.17 -31.84
N LEU A 446 16.69 -5.74 -31.43
CA LEU A 446 15.43 -5.01 -31.23
C LEU A 446 15.41 -4.17 -29.96
N ASN A 447 16.44 -4.31 -29.13
CA ASN A 447 16.64 -3.48 -27.94
C ASN A 447 17.35 -2.16 -28.27
N ALA A 448 17.76 -1.96 -29.51
CA ALA A 448 18.44 -0.73 -29.94
C ALA A 448 17.56 0.50 -29.74
N GLY A 449 18.13 1.56 -29.15
CA GLY A 449 17.43 2.82 -28.90
C GLY A 449 16.59 2.86 -27.62
N LEU A 450 16.46 1.76 -26.87
CA LEU A 450 15.79 1.73 -25.57
C LEU A 450 16.69 2.31 -24.47
N LEU A 451 16.10 3.02 -23.51
CA LEU A 451 16.84 3.56 -22.36
C LEU A 451 17.26 2.42 -21.43
N ALA A 452 18.29 2.63 -20.60
CA ALA A 452 18.70 1.65 -19.58
C ALA A 452 17.58 1.36 -18.55
N THR A 453 16.63 2.29 -18.41
CA THR A 453 15.45 2.19 -17.53
C THR A 453 14.33 1.34 -18.10
N ASP A 454 14.31 1.09 -19.41
CA ASP A 454 13.22 0.36 -20.08
C ASP A 454 13.45 -1.15 -20.01
N PHE A 455 12.39 -1.91 -19.82
CA PHE A 455 12.46 -3.37 -19.95
C PHE A 455 12.68 -3.76 -21.39
N ARG A 456 13.39 -4.87 -21.62
CA ARG A 456 13.61 -5.36 -22.98
C ARG A 456 12.44 -6.25 -23.39
N PRO A 457 11.90 -6.08 -24.61
CA PRO A 457 10.83 -6.94 -25.11
C PRO A 457 11.16 -8.44 -25.06
N ASN A 458 12.44 -8.79 -25.15
CA ASN A 458 12.90 -10.17 -25.13
C ASN A 458 13.26 -10.72 -23.73
N ASP A 459 13.19 -9.91 -22.66
CA ASP A 459 13.52 -10.35 -21.29
C ASP A 459 12.69 -11.56 -20.84
N GLY A 460 11.44 -11.66 -21.31
CA GLY A 460 10.55 -12.79 -21.02
C GLY A 460 11.13 -14.15 -21.44
N TYR A 461 11.91 -14.20 -22.52
CA TYR A 461 12.58 -15.44 -22.94
C TYR A 461 13.64 -15.88 -21.93
N ALA A 462 14.41 -14.92 -21.40
CA ALA A 462 15.45 -15.22 -20.42
C ALA A 462 14.84 -15.72 -19.11
N LEU A 463 13.76 -15.08 -18.64
CA LEU A 463 13.03 -15.51 -17.44
C LEU A 463 12.46 -16.92 -17.60
N LEU A 464 11.76 -17.21 -18.71
CA LEU A 464 11.20 -18.53 -18.98
C LEU A 464 12.28 -19.61 -19.15
N ALA A 465 13.39 -19.28 -19.81
CA ALA A 465 14.53 -20.19 -19.92
C ALA A 465 15.13 -20.54 -18.55
N ALA A 466 15.27 -19.54 -17.66
CA ALA A 466 15.74 -19.75 -16.29
C ALA A 466 14.74 -20.58 -15.47
N HIS A 467 13.44 -20.32 -15.59
CA HIS A 467 12.42 -21.13 -14.90
C HIS A 467 12.47 -22.60 -15.33
N LEU A 468 12.57 -22.89 -16.63
CA LEU A 468 12.71 -24.26 -17.14
C LEU A 468 13.96 -24.96 -16.60
N LEU A 469 15.09 -24.26 -16.46
CA LEU A 469 16.28 -24.83 -15.84
C LEU A 469 16.06 -25.10 -14.35
N LEU A 470 15.45 -24.16 -13.62
CA LEU A 470 15.12 -24.34 -12.21
C LEU A 470 14.14 -25.50 -11.98
N ASP A 471 13.22 -25.76 -12.91
CA ASP A 471 12.33 -26.94 -12.86
C ASP A 471 13.12 -28.26 -12.93
N THR A 472 14.34 -28.26 -13.48
CA THR A 472 15.23 -29.43 -13.55
C THR A 472 16.23 -29.53 -12.41
N TRP A 473 16.25 -28.54 -11.52
CA TRP A 473 17.18 -28.46 -10.40
C TRP A 473 16.79 -29.47 -9.33
N ASN A 474 17.68 -30.43 -9.08
CA ASN A 474 17.56 -31.41 -7.99
C ASN A 474 18.78 -31.30 -7.06
N ASN A 475 19.01 -30.10 -6.51
CA ASN A 475 20.21 -29.72 -5.76
C ASN A 475 21.54 -29.83 -6.55
N ASP A 476 21.48 -29.89 -7.87
CA ASP A 476 22.66 -29.87 -8.75
C ASP A 476 23.18 -28.42 -8.89
N PRO A 477 24.40 -28.11 -8.40
CA PRO A 477 24.94 -26.75 -8.48
C PRO A 477 25.15 -26.29 -9.93
N VAL A 478 25.40 -27.20 -10.88
CA VAL A 478 25.65 -26.86 -12.29
C VAL A 478 24.41 -26.24 -12.93
N VAL A 479 23.20 -26.65 -12.49
CA VAL A 479 21.95 -26.06 -12.96
C VAL A 479 21.83 -24.61 -12.48
N LEU A 480 22.16 -24.35 -11.21
CA LEU A 480 22.14 -23.00 -10.66
C LEU A 480 23.17 -22.10 -11.33
N ASP A 481 24.38 -22.60 -11.62
CA ASP A 481 25.42 -21.85 -12.34
C ASP A 481 24.97 -21.46 -13.75
N LYS A 482 24.31 -22.38 -14.47
CA LYS A 482 23.73 -22.09 -15.79
C LYS A 482 22.61 -21.05 -15.69
N CYS A 483 21.74 -21.15 -14.70
CA CYS A 483 20.71 -20.15 -14.43
C CYS A 483 21.32 -18.78 -14.15
N LEU A 484 22.32 -18.71 -13.28
CA LEU A 484 23.00 -17.46 -12.92
C LEU A 484 23.69 -16.84 -14.13
N LEU A 485 24.41 -17.62 -14.95
CA LEU A 485 25.06 -17.13 -16.16
C LEU A 485 24.04 -16.50 -17.13
N LEU A 486 22.91 -17.19 -17.35
CA LEU A 486 21.83 -16.72 -18.21
C LEU A 486 21.23 -15.41 -17.67
N LEU A 487 20.83 -15.41 -16.40
CA LEU A 487 20.14 -14.29 -15.78
C LEU A 487 21.05 -13.06 -15.61
N GLU A 488 22.32 -13.25 -15.27
CA GLU A 488 23.30 -12.17 -15.17
C GLU A 488 23.58 -11.53 -16.54
N THR A 489 23.69 -12.37 -17.58
CA THR A 489 23.82 -11.88 -18.96
C THR A 489 22.57 -11.11 -19.40
N ALA A 490 21.38 -11.55 -18.98
CA ALA A 490 20.14 -10.84 -19.24
C ALA A 490 20.09 -9.49 -18.51
N LEU A 491 20.40 -9.50 -17.21
CA LEU A 491 20.39 -8.32 -16.35
C LEU A 491 21.41 -7.27 -16.82
N ALA A 492 22.56 -7.68 -17.34
CA ALA A 492 23.54 -6.76 -17.92
C ALA A 492 22.98 -5.98 -19.14
N ASN A 493 22.08 -6.58 -19.92
CA ASN A 493 21.41 -5.90 -21.04
C ASN A 493 20.12 -5.17 -20.62
N SER A 494 19.54 -5.51 -19.46
CA SER A 494 18.28 -4.97 -18.92
C SER A 494 18.42 -4.59 -17.44
N PRO A 495 19.24 -3.58 -17.10
CA PRO A 495 19.66 -3.31 -15.72
C PRO A 495 18.53 -2.79 -14.80
N ALA A 496 17.43 -2.31 -15.37
CA ALA A 496 16.26 -1.85 -14.61
C ALA A 496 15.22 -2.95 -14.35
N ASN A 497 15.32 -4.11 -15.01
CA ASN A 497 14.32 -5.17 -14.88
C ASN A 497 14.38 -5.83 -13.49
N TYR A 498 13.41 -5.49 -12.65
CA TYR A 498 13.35 -5.99 -11.28
C TYR A 498 12.98 -7.48 -11.20
N HIS A 499 12.27 -8.04 -12.19
CA HIS A 499 11.99 -9.49 -12.21
C HIS A 499 13.30 -10.29 -12.34
N LEU A 500 14.21 -9.84 -13.21
CA LEU A 500 15.55 -10.44 -13.32
C LEU A 500 16.33 -10.28 -12.01
N LYS A 501 16.36 -9.08 -11.41
CA LYS A 501 17.06 -8.83 -10.13
C LYS A 501 16.53 -9.71 -9.00
N LEU A 502 15.21 -9.82 -8.85
CA LEU A 502 14.58 -10.66 -7.84
C LEU A 502 14.97 -12.13 -8.04
N LEU A 503 14.86 -12.65 -9.28
CA LEU A 503 15.18 -14.03 -9.57
C LEU A 503 16.67 -14.33 -9.39
N VAL A 504 17.57 -13.45 -9.85
CA VAL A 504 19.02 -13.58 -9.60
C VAL A 504 19.31 -13.60 -8.11
N THR A 505 18.70 -12.69 -7.34
CA THR A 505 18.86 -12.66 -5.87
C THR A 505 18.43 -13.99 -5.26
N ARG A 506 17.28 -14.52 -5.68
CA ARG A 506 16.78 -15.81 -5.22
C ARG A 506 17.72 -16.96 -5.57
N VAL A 507 18.19 -17.04 -6.82
CA VAL A 507 19.11 -18.09 -7.26
C VAL A 507 20.44 -17.99 -6.51
N TYR A 508 20.98 -16.79 -6.26
CA TYR A 508 22.15 -16.62 -5.41
C TYR A 508 21.93 -17.09 -3.97
N THR A 509 20.76 -16.83 -3.38
CA THR A 509 20.44 -17.35 -2.03
C THR A 509 20.35 -18.88 -2.03
N LEU A 510 19.80 -19.50 -3.08
CA LEU A 510 19.73 -20.96 -3.22
C LEU A 510 21.12 -21.58 -3.42
N ALA A 511 22.00 -20.91 -4.15
CA ALA A 511 23.40 -21.33 -4.35
C ALA A 511 24.31 -21.06 -3.13
N GLY A 512 23.82 -20.41 -2.07
CA GLY A 512 24.61 -20.05 -0.90
C GLY A 512 25.54 -18.84 -1.09
N HIS A 513 25.39 -18.08 -2.18
CA HIS A 513 26.23 -16.93 -2.51
C HIS A 513 25.68 -15.62 -1.89
N GLY A 514 25.63 -15.56 -0.56
CA GLY A 514 24.95 -14.47 0.15
C GLY A 514 25.48 -13.06 -0.11
N ARG A 515 26.79 -12.88 -0.34
CA ARG A 515 27.35 -11.56 -0.71
C ARG A 515 26.91 -11.09 -2.09
N ALA A 516 26.84 -11.99 -3.06
CA ALA A 516 26.35 -11.68 -4.41
C ALA A 516 24.84 -11.40 -4.40
N ALA A 517 24.08 -12.18 -3.62
CA ALA A 517 22.66 -11.91 -3.37
C ALA A 517 22.45 -10.50 -2.78
N PHE A 518 23.27 -10.10 -1.81
CA PHE A 518 23.21 -8.77 -1.21
C PHE A 518 23.47 -7.64 -2.22
N GLN A 519 24.52 -7.75 -3.04
CA GLN A 519 24.80 -6.75 -4.08
C GLN A 519 23.62 -6.59 -5.07
N ARG A 520 22.96 -7.70 -5.43
CA ARG A 520 21.79 -7.66 -6.32
C ARG A 520 20.56 -7.09 -5.64
N TYR A 521 20.33 -7.43 -4.38
CA TYR A 521 19.27 -6.86 -3.57
C TYR A 521 19.44 -5.35 -3.37
N GLU A 522 20.66 -4.86 -3.10
CA GLU A 522 20.92 -3.41 -3.01
C GLU A 522 20.56 -2.69 -4.33
N SER A 523 20.77 -3.33 -5.48
CA SER A 523 20.39 -2.76 -6.78
C SER A 523 18.88 -2.66 -7.03
N LEU A 524 18.05 -3.33 -6.21
CA LEU A 524 16.59 -3.15 -6.22
C LEU A 524 16.17 -1.84 -5.54
N ASP A 525 17.03 -1.24 -4.72
CA ASP A 525 16.77 0.00 -3.98
C ASP A 525 15.50 -0.06 -3.10
N VAL A 526 15.31 -1.18 -2.40
CA VAL A 526 14.14 -1.45 -1.54
C VAL A 526 14.06 -0.43 -0.39
N LYS A 527 12.96 0.33 -0.34
CA LYS A 527 12.77 1.45 0.61
C LYS A 527 11.38 1.49 1.24
N TYR A 528 11.29 2.11 2.42
CA TYR A 528 10.04 2.40 3.14
C TYR A 528 9.15 1.16 3.26
N ILE A 529 7.89 1.22 2.80
CA ILE A 529 6.92 0.12 2.88
C ILE A 529 7.42 -1.17 2.23
N GLN A 530 8.32 -1.09 1.25
CA GLN A 530 8.91 -2.27 0.63
C GLN A 530 9.81 -3.06 1.59
N LEU A 531 10.30 -2.44 2.68
CA LEU A 531 11.06 -3.14 3.71
C LEU A 531 10.18 -4.13 4.50
N ASP A 532 8.88 -3.83 4.67
CA ASP A 532 7.91 -4.76 5.25
C ASP A 532 7.57 -5.90 4.28
N SER A 533 7.26 -5.55 3.01
CA SER A 533 6.82 -6.54 2.03
C SER A 533 7.93 -7.38 1.40
N LEU A 534 9.11 -6.81 1.15
CA LEU A 534 10.23 -7.43 0.43
C LEU A 534 11.49 -7.64 1.27
N GLY A 535 11.59 -7.05 2.48
CA GLY A 535 12.76 -7.22 3.35
C GLY A 535 13.07 -8.67 3.70
N HIS A 536 12.02 -9.50 3.77
CA HIS A 536 12.12 -10.93 4.02
C HIS A 536 12.95 -11.70 2.98
N LEU A 537 13.10 -11.17 1.76
CA LEU A 537 13.84 -11.82 0.67
C LEU A 537 15.32 -12.04 1.00
N LEU A 538 15.89 -11.21 1.87
CA LEU A 538 17.33 -11.27 2.16
C LEU A 538 17.70 -11.19 3.65
N CYS A 539 16.92 -10.52 4.50
CA CYS A 539 17.20 -10.41 5.94
C CYS A 539 17.51 -11.76 6.58
N ARG A 540 16.61 -12.74 6.41
CA ARG A 540 16.74 -14.07 7.01
C ARG A 540 17.75 -14.95 6.27
N PRO A 541 17.76 -15.04 4.93
CA PRO A 541 18.77 -15.81 4.21
C PRO A 541 20.22 -15.44 4.55
N LEU A 542 20.55 -14.15 4.73
CA LEU A 542 21.92 -13.73 5.09
C LEU A 542 22.36 -14.28 6.45
N ILE A 543 21.47 -14.27 7.44
CA ILE A 543 21.73 -14.82 8.77
C ILE A 543 21.93 -16.33 8.66
N SER A 544 21.04 -17.02 7.95
CA SER A 544 21.13 -18.47 7.72
C SER A 544 22.40 -18.89 6.98
N MET A 545 22.94 -18.03 6.10
CA MET A 545 24.22 -18.24 5.41
C MET A 545 25.46 -17.83 6.23
N GLY A 546 25.29 -17.39 7.49
CA GLY A 546 26.40 -17.01 8.37
C GLY A 546 27.04 -15.66 8.02
N LEU A 547 26.27 -14.70 7.50
CA LEU A 547 26.71 -13.35 7.15
C LEU A 547 26.12 -12.26 8.06
N PRO A 548 26.36 -12.29 9.39
CA PRO A 548 25.70 -11.38 10.33
C PRO A 548 26.08 -9.91 10.11
N TYR A 549 27.34 -9.62 9.77
CA TYR A 549 27.78 -8.25 9.47
C TYR A 549 27.11 -7.66 8.22
N THR A 550 26.72 -8.50 7.26
CA THR A 550 25.98 -8.07 6.07
C THR A 550 24.49 -7.92 6.37
N ALA A 551 23.92 -8.76 7.25
CA ALA A 551 22.53 -8.67 7.67
C ALA A 551 22.24 -7.47 8.60
N SER A 552 23.20 -7.08 9.44
CA SER A 552 23.00 -6.05 10.48
C SER A 552 22.55 -4.68 9.95
N PRO A 553 23.16 -4.10 8.89
CA PRO A 553 22.69 -2.84 8.32
C PRO A 553 21.28 -2.96 7.72
N LEU A 554 20.96 -4.10 7.10
CA LEU A 554 19.65 -4.34 6.50
C LEU A 554 18.56 -4.40 7.58
N LEU A 555 18.77 -5.18 8.65
CA LEU A 555 17.87 -5.23 9.80
C LEU A 555 17.72 -3.87 10.46
N SER A 556 18.81 -3.13 10.65
CA SER A 556 18.78 -1.79 11.26
C SER A 556 17.99 -0.80 10.40
N ASN A 557 18.12 -0.88 9.07
CA ASN A 557 17.32 -0.07 8.15
C ASN A 557 15.83 -0.42 8.22
N THR A 558 15.50 -1.71 8.24
CA THR A 558 14.13 -2.21 8.38
C THR A 558 13.49 -1.77 9.70
N LEU A 559 14.18 -1.93 10.83
CA LEU A 559 13.67 -1.50 12.14
C LEU A 559 13.50 0.01 12.26
N ARG A 560 14.44 0.77 11.68
CA ARG A 560 14.31 2.23 11.60
C ARG A 560 13.08 2.67 10.81
N PHE A 561 12.69 1.92 9.77
CA PHE A 561 11.43 2.19 9.06
C PHE A 561 10.23 2.05 9.99
N TYR A 562 10.10 0.96 10.75
CA TYR A 562 8.97 0.76 11.67
C TYR A 562 8.89 1.82 12.76
N THR A 563 10.03 2.18 13.39
CA THR A 563 10.05 3.21 14.43
C THR A 563 9.74 4.61 13.88
N THR A 564 10.19 4.91 12.66
CA THR A 564 9.92 6.19 11.99
C THR A 564 8.47 6.29 11.53
N HIS A 565 7.92 5.18 11.00
CA HIS A 565 6.54 5.10 10.50
C HIS A 565 5.52 5.45 11.59
N ALA A 566 5.66 4.89 12.80
CA ALA A 566 4.77 5.18 13.92
C ALA A 566 4.65 6.69 14.19
N ARG A 567 5.77 7.42 14.06
CA ARG A 567 5.80 8.88 14.21
C ARG A 567 5.16 9.59 13.01
N GLU A 568 5.51 9.21 11.79
CA GLU A 568 5.02 9.88 10.56
C GLU A 568 3.51 9.74 10.40
N THR A 569 2.95 8.56 10.66
CA THR A 569 1.52 8.33 10.48
C THR A 569 0.67 9.09 11.52
N SER A 570 1.21 9.34 12.72
CA SER A 570 0.54 10.21 13.69
C SER A 570 0.38 11.66 13.18
N GLU A 571 1.33 12.17 12.39
CA GLU A 571 1.24 13.50 11.77
C GLU A 571 0.33 13.49 10.53
N CYS A 572 0.26 12.37 9.81
CA CYS A 572 -0.73 12.17 8.74
C CYS A 572 -2.17 12.19 9.29
N LEU A 573 -2.42 11.54 10.44
CA LEU A 573 -3.71 11.58 11.12
C LEU A 573 -4.10 13.01 11.53
N ILE A 574 -3.16 13.76 12.11
CA ILE A 574 -3.37 15.18 12.43
C ILE A 574 -3.71 16.00 11.18
N SER A 575 -2.99 15.76 10.09
CA SER A 575 -3.20 16.45 8.82
C SER A 575 -4.57 16.11 8.22
N ALA A 576 -5.02 14.87 8.34
CA ALA A 576 -6.34 14.44 7.88
C ALA A 576 -7.48 15.20 8.59
N TYR A 577 -7.38 15.42 9.91
CA TYR A 577 -8.32 16.30 10.63
C TYR A 577 -8.24 17.76 10.16
N LYS A 578 -7.04 18.31 10.00
CA LYS A 578 -6.85 19.72 9.60
C LYS A 578 -7.35 20.03 8.20
N PHE A 579 -7.17 19.12 7.25
CA PHE A 579 -7.58 19.29 5.85
C PHE A 579 -8.95 18.70 5.53
N GLY A 580 -9.64 18.08 6.50
CA GLY A 580 -10.97 17.50 6.31
C GLY A 580 -10.97 16.19 5.52
N SER A 581 -9.84 15.48 5.43
CA SER A 581 -9.73 14.17 4.77
C SER A 581 -10.26 13.05 5.67
N PHE A 582 -11.49 13.17 6.15
CA PHE A 582 -12.05 12.28 7.18
C PHE A 582 -12.11 10.81 6.75
N GLY A 583 -12.37 10.53 5.47
CA GLY A 583 -12.35 9.17 4.93
C GLY A 583 -11.01 8.44 5.09
N LYS A 584 -9.90 9.17 5.22
CA LYS A 584 -8.55 8.59 5.37
C LYS A 584 -8.16 8.28 6.81
N ILE A 585 -8.87 8.82 7.81
CA ILE A 585 -8.53 8.57 9.22
C ILE A 585 -8.69 7.09 9.58
N PRO A 586 -9.81 6.40 9.30
CA PRO A 586 -9.92 4.97 9.58
C PRO A 586 -8.89 4.13 8.81
N GLU A 587 -8.63 4.48 7.54
CA GLU A 587 -7.62 3.80 6.71
C GLU A 587 -6.21 3.92 7.31
N PHE A 588 -5.80 5.13 7.73
CA PHE A 588 -4.50 5.34 8.37
C PHE A 588 -4.38 4.63 9.71
N THR A 589 -5.44 4.62 10.52
CA THR A 589 -5.46 3.86 11.77
C THR A 589 -5.29 2.37 11.52
N GLN A 590 -6.02 1.80 10.55
CA GLN A 590 -5.89 0.39 10.19
C GLN A 590 -4.51 0.05 9.63
N PHE A 591 -3.96 0.93 8.78
CA PHE A 591 -2.62 0.78 8.22
C PHE A 591 -1.54 0.79 9.31
N CYS A 592 -1.65 1.69 10.29
CA CYS A 592 -0.81 1.70 11.49
C CYS A 592 -0.85 0.38 12.23
N GLN A 593 -2.04 -0.05 12.63
CA GLN A 593 -2.23 -1.29 13.37
C GLN A 593 -1.65 -2.49 12.62
N ARG A 594 -1.85 -2.56 11.30
CA ARG A 594 -1.33 -3.63 10.45
C ARG A 594 0.20 -3.68 10.38
N LEU A 595 0.87 -2.52 10.42
CA LEU A 595 2.34 -2.45 10.45
C LEU A 595 2.90 -2.73 11.84
N ASP A 596 2.24 -2.23 12.89
CA ASP A 596 2.62 -2.51 14.28
C ASP A 596 2.50 -4.00 14.61
N SER A 597 1.52 -4.69 14.01
CA SER A 597 1.32 -6.14 14.11
C SER A 597 2.04 -6.94 13.00
N SER A 598 3.00 -6.35 12.26
CA SER A 598 3.66 -7.08 11.18
C SER A 598 4.50 -8.26 11.71
N ALA A 599 4.31 -9.44 11.13
CA ALA A 599 5.15 -10.60 11.41
C ALA A 599 6.62 -10.37 10.99
N HIS A 600 6.86 -9.59 9.93
CA HIS A 600 8.22 -9.24 9.52
C HIS A 600 8.87 -8.25 10.49
N PHE A 601 8.10 -7.35 11.09
CA PHE A 601 8.59 -6.47 12.17
C PHE A 601 9.04 -7.30 13.37
N ALA A 602 8.16 -8.16 13.89
CA ALA A 602 8.47 -9.03 15.02
C ALA A 602 9.73 -9.89 14.75
N SER A 603 9.79 -10.54 13.58
CA SER A 603 10.95 -11.35 13.20
C SER A 603 12.22 -10.54 13.05
N SER A 604 12.17 -9.32 12.49
CA SER A 604 13.37 -8.49 12.32
C SER A 604 13.90 -7.97 13.66
N THR A 605 13.00 -7.68 14.61
CA THR A 605 13.35 -7.26 15.97
C THR A 605 14.06 -8.39 16.70
N THR A 606 13.50 -9.60 16.69
CA THR A 606 14.12 -10.76 17.34
C THR A 606 15.49 -11.10 16.74
N GLU A 607 15.59 -11.13 15.41
CA GLU A 607 16.86 -11.42 14.73
C GLU A 607 17.91 -10.32 15.01
N ARG A 608 17.51 -9.05 15.10
CA ARG A 608 18.43 -7.96 15.47
C ARG A 608 18.98 -8.13 16.88
N MET A 609 18.11 -8.42 17.86
CA MET A 609 18.49 -8.63 19.26
C MET A 609 19.43 -9.83 19.38
N LEU A 610 19.10 -10.97 18.75
CA LEU A 610 19.95 -12.15 18.74
C LEU A 610 21.31 -11.87 18.10
N LEU A 611 21.33 -11.07 17.03
CA LEU A 611 22.56 -10.69 16.34
C LEU A 611 23.43 -9.74 17.18
N ASP A 612 22.84 -8.81 17.95
CA ASP A 612 23.59 -8.01 18.93
C ASP A 612 24.22 -8.88 20.01
N LEU A 613 23.47 -9.84 20.58
CA LEU A 613 24.02 -10.78 21.55
C LEU A 613 25.16 -11.62 20.96
N LEU A 614 25.02 -12.07 19.71
CA LEU A 614 26.02 -12.87 19.01
C LEU A 614 27.31 -12.06 18.74
N LEU A 615 27.18 -10.80 18.31
CA LEU A 615 28.32 -9.97 17.91
C LEU A 615 29.02 -9.31 19.11
N ASP A 616 28.29 -8.93 20.15
CA ASP A 616 28.84 -8.26 21.34
C ASP A 616 29.37 -9.24 22.41
N GLY A 617 29.12 -10.54 22.24
CA GLY A 617 29.45 -11.65 23.16
C GLY A 617 30.94 -11.90 23.45
N SER A 618 31.81 -10.92 23.23
CA SER A 618 33.24 -10.98 23.56
C SER A 618 33.54 -11.19 25.06
N SER A 619 32.59 -10.90 25.96
CA SER A 619 32.66 -11.25 27.39
C SER A 619 31.27 -11.33 28.02
N HIS A 620 31.14 -12.11 29.10
CA HIS A 620 29.88 -12.23 29.85
C HIS A 620 29.37 -10.86 30.35
N ALA A 621 30.25 -10.00 30.85
CA ALA A 621 29.88 -8.67 31.34
C ALA A 621 29.27 -7.78 30.23
N LYS A 622 29.84 -7.81 29.02
CA LYS A 622 29.29 -7.07 27.86
C LYS A 622 27.97 -7.66 27.40
N LEU A 623 27.84 -8.98 27.41
CA LEU A 623 26.59 -9.64 27.07
C LEU A 623 25.46 -9.25 28.03
N VAL A 624 25.72 -9.26 29.34
CA VAL A 624 24.77 -8.81 30.37
C VAL A 624 24.41 -7.34 30.18
N GLN A 625 25.39 -6.49 29.89
CA GLN A 625 25.16 -5.07 29.62
C GLN A 625 24.31 -4.85 28.36
N SER A 626 24.60 -5.57 27.27
CA SER A 626 23.85 -5.49 26.00
C SER A 626 22.41 -5.97 26.20
N ALA A 627 22.22 -7.12 26.86
CA ALA A 627 20.90 -7.64 27.21
C ALA A 627 20.10 -6.67 28.09
N ALA A 628 20.72 -6.07 29.10
CA ALA A 628 20.07 -5.06 29.94
C ALA A 628 19.65 -3.81 29.15
N GLY A 629 20.43 -3.41 28.14
CA GLY A 629 20.14 -2.27 27.26
C GLY A 629 19.05 -2.52 26.22
N MET A 630 18.65 -3.78 25.99
CA MET A 630 17.56 -4.12 25.07
C MET A 630 16.17 -3.84 25.66
N PHE A 631 16.08 -3.63 26.98
CA PHE A 631 14.81 -3.41 27.72
C PHE A 631 13.73 -4.47 27.44
N ALA A 632 14.14 -5.68 27.05
CA ALA A 632 13.23 -6.77 26.71
C ALA A 632 12.66 -7.39 28.00
N ASP A 633 11.34 -7.29 28.17
CA ASP A 633 10.58 -7.96 29.22
C ASP A 633 10.01 -9.28 28.65
N PRO A 634 10.51 -10.45 29.09
CA PRO A 634 10.10 -11.75 28.56
C PRO A 634 8.60 -12.04 28.71
N ASP A 635 7.91 -11.38 29.64
CA ASP A 635 6.50 -11.59 29.93
C ASP A 635 5.59 -10.61 29.18
N LYS A 636 6.12 -9.45 28.77
CA LYS A 636 5.34 -8.38 28.11
C LYS A 636 5.64 -8.19 26.62
N ASP A 637 6.87 -8.46 26.20
CA ASP A 637 7.35 -8.16 24.84
C ASP A 637 7.22 -9.36 23.90
N GLN A 638 6.46 -10.39 24.29
CA GLN A 638 6.13 -11.49 23.37
C GLN A 638 5.21 -10.97 22.28
N PRO A 639 5.57 -11.10 21.00
CA PRO A 639 4.65 -10.80 19.91
C PRO A 639 3.41 -11.65 20.06
N ASP A 640 2.23 -11.03 19.98
CA ASP A 640 0.99 -11.79 19.90
C ASP A 640 0.87 -12.41 18.50
N TRP A 641 1.43 -13.60 18.36
CA TRP A 641 1.45 -14.34 17.10
C TRP A 641 0.04 -14.64 16.56
N LYS A 642 -1.02 -14.53 17.36
CA LYS A 642 -2.41 -14.70 16.91
C LYS A 642 -2.93 -13.49 16.15
N THR A 643 -2.45 -12.30 16.51
CA THR A 643 -2.86 -11.03 15.90
C THR A 643 -1.84 -10.53 14.87
N CYS A 644 -0.66 -11.16 14.80
CA CYS A 644 0.34 -10.86 13.77
C CYS A 644 -0.23 -11.01 12.36
N VAL A 645 0.12 -10.04 11.50
CA VAL A 645 -0.28 -10.02 10.08
C VAL A 645 0.94 -10.28 9.22
N ASP A 646 0.79 -11.18 8.23
CA ASP A 646 1.80 -11.41 7.22
C ASP A 646 1.60 -10.44 6.04
N ASN A 647 2.52 -9.48 5.91
CA ASN A 647 2.51 -8.47 4.85
C ASN A 647 3.52 -8.78 3.74
N ARG A 648 4.19 -9.94 3.78
CA ARG A 648 5.19 -10.30 2.78
C ARG A 648 4.55 -10.44 1.41
N ASP A 649 5.17 -9.83 0.40
CA ASP A 649 4.73 -9.99 -0.98
C ASP A 649 5.36 -11.26 -1.58
N CYS A 650 4.66 -12.38 -1.38
CA CYS A 650 5.01 -13.66 -2.00
C CYS A 650 4.67 -13.70 -3.52
N GLY A 651 3.89 -12.74 -4.03
CA GLY A 651 3.48 -12.64 -5.43
C GLY A 651 4.40 -11.80 -6.31
N VAL A 652 5.45 -11.19 -5.74
CA VAL A 652 6.39 -10.31 -6.43
C VAL A 652 7.19 -11.02 -7.53
N PHE A 653 7.42 -12.33 -7.37
CA PHE A 653 8.07 -13.15 -8.38
C PHE A 653 7.08 -13.41 -9.52
N VAL A 654 7.47 -13.02 -10.74
CA VAL A 654 6.69 -13.38 -11.91
C VAL A 654 6.66 -14.89 -12.03
N SER A 655 5.47 -15.46 -12.14
CA SER A 655 5.26 -16.88 -12.37
C SER A 655 4.19 -17.06 -13.44
N TRP A 656 4.49 -17.98 -14.35
CA TRP A 656 3.56 -18.48 -15.38
C TRP A 656 3.26 -19.96 -15.14
N ASP A 657 3.45 -20.44 -13.90
CA ASP A 657 3.18 -21.81 -13.54
C ASP A 657 1.67 -22.07 -13.50
N PRO A 658 1.23 -23.31 -13.72
CA PRO A 658 -0.17 -23.65 -13.58
C PRO A 658 -0.71 -23.29 -12.20
N PRO A 659 -2.01 -22.96 -12.08
CA PRO A 659 -2.64 -22.80 -10.76
C PRO A 659 -2.42 -24.09 -9.95
N ALA A 660 -1.98 -23.94 -8.69
CA ALA A 660 -1.81 -25.08 -7.80
C ALA A 660 -3.13 -25.88 -7.73
N LYS A 661 -3.04 -27.19 -7.95
CA LYS A 661 -4.18 -28.11 -7.85
C LYS A 661 -4.72 -28.22 -6.43
#